data_AF-A0A3A1R791-F1
#
_entry.id   AF-A0A3A1R791-F1
#
_cell.length_a   1.000
_cell.length_b   1.000
_cell.length_c   1.000
_cell.angle_alpha   90.00
_cell.angle_beta   90.00
_cell.angle_gamma   90.00
#
_symmetry.space_group_name_H-M   'P 1'
#
loop_
_entity.id
_entity.type
_entity.pdbx_description
1 polymer ?
#
loop_
_entity_poly.entity_id
_entity_poly.type
_entity_poly.pdbx_seq_one_letter_code
_entity_poly.pdbx_strand_id
1 'polypeptide(L)'
;MKDFGNWHQINFGKYYGYVAKSGTRPADGDALQNLTQEFPVTNKHFKANKNAVVYDYSKNKPEAFAVIEEGESFPIVNYTENGYKVLVADRVGYINEEDFTLNFEFSSQQFEVTQEELPVYDNRSGSLELVGHLSKGQIFPRVKDFGNWHQIQYGDIYGYVKKSGTRPALEDAPKTTNDYTFQDEKVRIISDAIIYDNSTGKLIPFATLSTGLEYPVVNNSGNWYEVVLSNRIGYIHKDQVKQLFAKSTKFFKVTESDTPVYDNRQGYLKKVGTLSKEEVYPRTKDYGNWHQINFGGYFGYVAKNSTEPAGPGQIQNLNKDFDNMNETFKVLADSEVYDNSTGKLIPFANLMKGEEYPIATYFGNWYRILLADRVGYIHKDNVQLNFNKSTKYFEVTEDDTFIYDNRKGYLEKVGVLSKGQVYPRVKDYGNWHEIKFGDFYGYVAKNKTAPAGGASLKNLNTNYKNTKESVYTKTSVTVYDNTSGKLVPFAVLEKGKSYPVASLTGTWYKVLLADRVGYIHSGDVDITFSQNAKYFKAMEEGLVIYDNRSGKLVPMGVLEKGQTYLRENDFGNWHEISFGNITGFITKKGTQHGSYRDFNNHANQSLRIGTIKLNKDEAVYDNTGNKLQPFAYLDSGIEIAVSKDFGSWYEINIGGRYGYVKKDSVANYTPLVRDAVNPNQTYTYERLQSDLNQLEELYPNLIKMEVIGKSVDGRNLYAVKLGTGNTEIQINAAHHAREHMTANVIMEMIDEYAQAYYSTGFFAGYNVRDVLSKTSIWFVPMVNPDGITLVQKGHKSAKNSAYVLKLNNGSTDFSSWKANIRGVDLNRNYPSGWSIKRGGNVPAPQDYKGPKALSEPETKALYNFTLKHDFKTAVAYHSAGEILYWSFETDPDVMSQNRKLAEQLSKETGYPLVPPAVNPIGAFDDWFIDRFKRPGFTPEISPYPGPRPVPLKNYPKIWQQNRAVGLLLAEEAYLNRNKR
;
A
#
# COMPACT_ATOMS: atom_id res chain seq x y z
N MET A 1 52.28 -112.65 3.97
CA MET A 1 52.74 -113.40 2.78
C MET A 1 52.06 -114.76 2.77
N LYS A 2 51.56 -115.21 1.62
CA LYS A 2 51.14 -116.59 1.39
C LYS A 2 52.10 -117.20 0.38
N ASP A 3 52.57 -118.40 0.67
CA ASP A 3 53.59 -119.06 -0.13
C ASP A 3 52.94 -119.93 -1.21
N PHE A 4 53.41 -119.76 -2.45
CA PHE A 4 53.00 -120.56 -3.60
C PHE A 4 54.24 -121.13 -4.27
N GLY A 5 54.60 -122.36 -3.86
CA GLY A 5 55.77 -123.07 -4.39
C GLY A 5 57.06 -122.23 -4.27
N ASN A 6 57.69 -121.95 -5.42
CA ASN A 6 58.96 -121.24 -5.54
C ASN A 6 58.84 -119.69 -5.46
N TRP A 7 57.67 -119.14 -5.13
CA TRP A 7 57.42 -117.69 -5.11
C TRP A 7 56.77 -117.22 -3.80
N HIS A 8 57.12 -116.00 -3.38
CA HIS A 8 56.43 -115.26 -2.32
C HIS A 8 55.47 -114.24 -2.95
N GLN A 9 54.21 -114.24 -2.51
CA GLN A 9 53.25 -113.20 -2.90
C GLN A 9 53.33 -112.01 -1.94
N ILE A 10 53.59 -110.82 -2.48
CA ILE A 10 53.70 -109.55 -1.75
C ILE A 10 52.51 -108.64 -2.13
N ASN A 11 51.92 -108.01 -1.11
CA ASN A 11 50.76 -107.15 -1.25
C ASN A 11 51.20 -105.67 -1.29
N PHE A 12 50.82 -104.95 -2.34
CA PHE A 12 51.09 -103.52 -2.50
C PHE A 12 49.81 -102.67 -2.40
N GLY A 13 48.88 -103.08 -1.54
CA GLY A 13 47.60 -102.40 -1.34
C GLY A 13 46.51 -103.01 -2.22
N LYS A 14 46.17 -102.37 -3.35
CA LYS A 14 45.04 -102.79 -4.20
C LYS A 14 45.37 -103.87 -5.24
N TYR A 15 46.64 -104.30 -5.32
CA TYR A 15 47.13 -105.36 -6.22
C TYR A 15 48.15 -106.26 -5.51
N TYR A 16 48.35 -107.47 -6.04
CA TYR A 16 49.33 -108.44 -5.55
C TYR A 16 50.39 -108.74 -6.61
N GLY A 17 51.66 -108.82 -6.21
CA GLY A 17 52.79 -109.25 -7.06
C GLY A 17 53.52 -110.47 -6.46
N TYR A 18 54.33 -111.17 -7.26
CA TYR A 18 55.05 -112.37 -6.84
C TYR A 18 56.56 -112.25 -7.10
N VAL A 19 57.40 -112.69 -6.16
CA VAL A 19 58.87 -112.68 -6.27
C VAL A 19 59.47 -114.07 -5.96
N ALA A 20 60.50 -114.47 -6.70
CA ALA A 20 61.07 -115.83 -6.63
C ALA A 20 61.93 -116.03 -5.39
N LYS A 21 61.77 -117.19 -4.73
CA LYS A 21 62.48 -117.54 -3.48
C LYS A 21 64.00 -117.66 -3.63
N SER A 22 64.52 -117.90 -4.83
CA SER A 22 65.94 -118.19 -5.09
C SER A 22 66.85 -116.96 -5.20
N GLY A 23 66.34 -115.74 -4.95
CA GLY A 23 67.12 -114.51 -5.10
C GLY A 23 66.88 -113.44 -4.02
N THR A 24 66.15 -113.75 -2.95
CA THR A 24 65.81 -112.78 -1.91
C THR A 24 66.50 -113.11 -0.60
N ARG A 25 67.41 -112.22 -0.15
CA ARG A 25 67.99 -112.21 1.20
C ARG A 25 67.45 -110.98 1.94
N PRO A 26 67.07 -111.07 3.23
CA PRO A 26 66.66 -109.90 3.99
C PRO A 26 67.89 -109.00 4.18
N ALA A 27 67.75 -107.70 3.89
CA ALA A 27 68.77 -106.71 4.17
C ALA A 27 68.24 -105.69 5.18
N ASP A 28 69.08 -105.44 6.18
CA ASP A 28 68.86 -104.66 7.38
C ASP A 28 68.71 -103.15 7.10
N GLY A 29 67.75 -102.54 7.81
CA GLY A 29 67.93 -101.36 8.67
C GLY A 29 68.49 -100.02 8.16
N ASP A 30 69.55 -99.98 7.35
CA ASP A 30 70.46 -98.80 7.36
C ASP A 30 70.93 -98.26 5.98
N ALA A 31 70.20 -98.51 4.88
CA ALA A 31 70.65 -98.07 3.54
C ALA A 31 69.61 -97.36 2.65
N LEU A 32 68.64 -96.62 3.22
CA LEU A 32 67.60 -95.93 2.42
C LEU A 32 67.43 -94.42 2.71
N GLN A 33 68.38 -93.78 3.40
CA GLN A 33 68.22 -92.38 3.84
C GLN A 33 68.96 -91.29 3.03
N ASN A 34 69.63 -91.57 1.91
CA ASN A 34 70.54 -90.59 1.30
C ASN A 34 70.38 -90.28 -0.20
N LEU A 35 69.16 -90.22 -0.77
CA LEU A 35 69.02 -89.82 -2.20
C LEU A 35 67.90 -88.81 -2.57
N THR A 36 67.14 -88.26 -1.62
CA THR A 36 66.03 -87.33 -1.95
C THR A 36 66.29 -85.85 -1.60
N GLN A 37 67.51 -85.46 -1.23
CA GLN A 37 67.76 -84.13 -0.64
C GLN A 37 68.52 -83.10 -1.49
N GLU A 38 68.82 -83.32 -2.78
CA GLU A 38 69.68 -82.35 -3.53
C GLU A 38 69.12 -81.73 -4.82
N PHE A 39 67.86 -81.93 -5.22
CA PHE A 39 67.33 -81.23 -6.41
C PHE A 39 65.91 -80.71 -6.20
N PRO A 40 65.68 -79.38 -6.14
CA PRO A 40 64.33 -78.82 -6.25
C PRO A 40 63.85 -79.04 -7.69
N VAL A 41 63.01 -80.05 -7.88
CA VAL A 41 62.35 -80.30 -9.16
C VAL A 41 61.27 -79.25 -9.35
N THR A 42 61.28 -78.51 -10.47
CA THR A 42 60.21 -77.54 -10.74
C THR A 42 58.89 -78.29 -11.00
N ASN A 43 57.76 -77.79 -10.49
CA ASN A 43 56.41 -78.31 -10.80
C ASN A 43 55.96 -78.02 -12.25
N LYS A 44 56.89 -77.62 -13.13
CA LYS A 44 56.63 -77.28 -14.53
C LYS A 44 57.11 -78.45 -15.39
N HIS A 45 56.21 -79.04 -16.17
CA HIS A 45 56.52 -80.12 -17.09
C HIS A 45 56.76 -79.58 -18.51
N PHE A 46 57.69 -80.18 -19.23
CA PHE A 46 58.08 -79.84 -20.59
C PHE A 46 57.75 -81.02 -21.50
N LYS A 47 57.38 -80.79 -22.76
CA LYS A 47 57.16 -81.87 -23.74
C LYS A 47 58.31 -81.94 -24.74
N ALA A 48 58.81 -83.15 -24.97
CA ALA A 48 59.81 -83.37 -26.00
C ALA A 48 59.18 -83.20 -27.39
N ASN A 49 59.85 -82.49 -28.30
CA ASN A 49 59.34 -82.25 -29.66
C ASN A 49 59.66 -83.36 -30.65
N LYS A 50 60.62 -84.19 -30.26
CA LYS A 50 61.14 -85.37 -30.94
C LYS A 50 61.74 -86.24 -29.83
N ASN A 51 62.08 -87.49 -30.15
CA ASN A 51 62.80 -88.33 -29.22
C ASN A 51 64.10 -87.65 -28.79
N ALA A 52 64.19 -87.29 -27.51
CA ALA A 52 65.26 -86.48 -26.98
C ALA A 52 66.16 -87.32 -26.07
N VAL A 53 67.45 -87.32 -26.37
CA VAL A 53 68.44 -88.14 -25.65
C VAL A 53 68.92 -87.37 -24.43
N VAL A 54 68.89 -88.02 -23.27
CA VAL A 54 69.33 -87.46 -22.01
C VAL A 54 70.76 -87.93 -21.71
N TYR A 55 71.66 -86.96 -21.58
CA TYR A 55 73.09 -87.20 -21.40
C TYR A 55 73.52 -87.00 -19.94
N ASP A 56 74.40 -87.88 -19.45
CA ASP A 56 75.10 -87.71 -18.19
C ASP A 56 76.50 -87.14 -18.44
N TYR A 57 76.75 -85.94 -17.92
CA TYR A 57 78.03 -85.22 -18.06
C TYR A 57 78.93 -85.34 -16.83
N SER A 58 78.60 -86.20 -15.85
CA SER A 58 79.45 -86.42 -14.66
C SER A 58 80.76 -87.16 -14.97
N LYS A 59 80.92 -87.69 -16.19
CA LYS A 59 82.12 -88.37 -16.68
C LYS A 59 82.76 -87.59 -17.83
N ASN A 60 84.07 -87.79 -18.05
CA ASN A 60 84.87 -87.13 -19.09
C ASN A 60 84.40 -87.36 -20.55
N LYS A 61 83.41 -88.23 -20.79
CA LYS A 61 82.68 -88.33 -22.07
C LYS A 61 81.18 -88.42 -21.77
N PRO A 62 80.31 -87.64 -22.44
CA PRO A 62 78.87 -87.70 -22.21
C PRO A 62 78.31 -89.07 -22.60
N GLU A 63 77.65 -89.75 -21.67
CA GLU A 63 76.96 -91.03 -21.92
C GLU A 63 75.46 -90.81 -21.95
N ALA A 64 74.80 -91.22 -23.04
CA ALA A 64 73.34 -91.27 -23.10
C ALA A 64 72.81 -92.37 -22.18
N PHE A 65 71.85 -92.05 -21.31
CA PHE A 65 71.31 -93.03 -20.37
C PHE A 65 69.77 -93.14 -20.37
N ALA A 66 69.09 -92.19 -21.00
CA ALA A 66 67.65 -92.25 -21.21
C ALA A 66 67.28 -91.55 -22.53
N VAL A 67 66.12 -91.90 -23.07
CA VAL A 67 65.47 -91.17 -24.16
C VAL A 67 64.08 -90.80 -23.67
N ILE A 68 63.71 -89.54 -23.82
CA ILE A 68 62.36 -89.05 -23.58
C ILE A 68 61.66 -89.08 -24.93
N GLU A 69 60.57 -89.83 -25.05
CA GLU A 69 59.90 -89.98 -26.34
C GLU A 69 59.18 -88.70 -26.75
N GLU A 70 59.03 -88.48 -28.05
CA GLU A 70 58.30 -87.35 -28.60
C GLU A 70 56.89 -87.25 -27.98
N GLY A 71 56.58 -86.09 -27.42
CA GLY A 71 55.32 -85.82 -26.74
C GLY A 71 55.27 -86.20 -25.25
N GLU A 72 56.28 -86.91 -24.72
CA GLU A 72 56.37 -87.20 -23.29
C GLU A 72 56.69 -85.96 -22.46
N SER A 73 56.03 -85.88 -21.29
CA SER A 73 56.20 -84.79 -20.34
C SER A 73 57.27 -85.10 -19.29
N PHE A 74 58.22 -84.19 -19.08
CA PHE A 74 59.33 -84.35 -18.13
C PHE A 74 59.59 -83.06 -17.33
N PRO A 75 60.06 -83.16 -16.07
CA PRO A 75 60.39 -81.98 -15.27
C PRO A 75 61.83 -81.49 -15.51
N ILE A 76 62.03 -80.16 -15.47
CA ILE A 76 63.36 -79.53 -15.50
C ILE A 76 63.78 -79.12 -14.09
N VAL A 77 65.08 -79.31 -13.79
CA VAL A 77 65.72 -79.01 -12.51
C VAL A 77 66.38 -77.63 -12.53
N ASN A 78 67.20 -77.29 -13.54
CA ASN A 78 67.84 -75.96 -13.70
C ASN A 78 68.45 -75.78 -15.12
N TYR A 79 68.88 -74.56 -15.47
CA TYR A 79 69.63 -74.23 -16.68
C TYR A 79 71.14 -74.15 -16.44
N THR A 80 71.94 -74.60 -17.41
CA THR A 80 73.40 -74.42 -17.44
C THR A 80 73.87 -74.13 -18.87
N GLU A 81 75.10 -73.66 -19.05
CA GLU A 81 75.70 -73.43 -20.39
C GLU A 81 75.74 -74.69 -21.28
N ASN A 82 75.61 -75.89 -20.70
CA ASN A 82 75.67 -77.18 -21.40
C ASN A 82 74.29 -77.80 -21.70
N GLY A 83 73.20 -77.02 -21.60
CA GLY A 83 71.83 -77.47 -21.83
C GLY A 83 70.98 -77.52 -20.57
N TYR A 84 69.76 -78.04 -20.71
CA TYR A 84 68.76 -78.04 -19.64
C TYR A 84 68.92 -79.28 -18.76
N LYS A 85 69.04 -79.07 -17.45
CA LYS A 85 69.20 -80.14 -16.46
C LYS A 85 67.84 -80.77 -16.16
N VAL A 86 67.66 -82.05 -16.49
CA VAL A 86 66.41 -82.82 -16.34
C VAL A 86 66.58 -83.96 -15.33
N LEU A 87 65.50 -84.35 -14.65
CA LEU A 87 65.47 -85.53 -13.78
C LEU A 87 64.69 -86.64 -14.46
N VAL A 88 65.36 -87.76 -14.78
CA VAL A 88 64.77 -88.93 -15.44
C VAL A 88 65.23 -90.20 -14.73
N ALA A 89 64.28 -91.03 -14.29
CA ALA A 89 64.53 -92.27 -13.55
C ALA A 89 65.51 -92.09 -12.36
N ASP A 90 65.23 -91.08 -11.52
CA ASP A 90 66.00 -90.71 -10.33
C ASP A 90 67.47 -90.32 -10.58
N ARG A 91 67.81 -90.00 -11.84
CA ARG A 91 69.13 -89.49 -12.24
C ARG A 91 69.00 -88.15 -12.93
N VAL A 92 69.97 -87.28 -12.66
CA VAL A 92 70.03 -85.98 -13.32
C VAL A 92 70.86 -86.08 -14.60
N GLY A 93 70.26 -85.66 -15.71
CA GLY A 93 70.93 -85.56 -17.01
C GLY A 93 70.69 -84.21 -17.67
N TYR A 94 71.22 -84.04 -18.88
CA TYR A 94 71.12 -82.82 -19.67
C TYR A 94 70.54 -83.10 -21.04
N ILE A 95 69.68 -82.22 -21.51
CA ILE A 95 69.02 -82.24 -22.81
C ILE A 95 69.33 -80.93 -23.58
N ASN A 96 69.47 -81.01 -24.90
CA ASN A 96 69.70 -79.84 -25.74
C ASN A 96 68.42 -79.01 -25.92
N GLU A 97 68.58 -77.69 -26.02
CA GLU A 97 67.46 -76.75 -26.19
C GLU A 97 66.65 -77.00 -27.46
N GLU A 98 67.28 -77.47 -28.53
CA GLU A 98 66.62 -77.75 -29.82
C GLU A 98 65.69 -78.98 -29.79
N ASP A 99 65.75 -79.80 -28.73
CA ASP A 99 65.02 -81.07 -28.67
C ASP A 99 63.62 -80.95 -28.02
N PHE A 100 63.25 -79.76 -27.54
CA PHE A 100 61.95 -79.49 -26.92
C PHE A 100 61.43 -78.08 -27.24
N THR A 101 60.12 -77.86 -27.15
CA THR A 101 59.53 -76.50 -27.22
C THR A 101 58.95 -76.15 -25.88
N LEU A 102 59.28 -74.94 -25.42
CA LEU A 102 58.55 -74.22 -24.41
C LEU A 102 57.19 -73.80 -24.98
N ASN A 103 56.25 -74.73 -25.01
CA ASN A 103 54.85 -74.37 -25.21
C ASN A 103 54.36 -73.71 -23.93
N PHE A 104 53.71 -72.54 -24.07
CA PHE A 104 52.98 -71.92 -22.97
C PHE A 104 51.91 -72.90 -22.48
N GLU A 105 52.22 -73.69 -21.45
CA GLU A 105 51.22 -74.52 -20.81
C GLU A 105 50.12 -73.63 -20.24
N PHE A 106 48.88 -74.13 -20.23
CA PHE A 106 47.72 -73.46 -19.60
C PHE A 106 47.99 -73.02 -18.15
N SER A 107 48.95 -73.66 -17.47
CA SER A 107 49.39 -73.40 -16.10
C SER A 107 50.39 -72.26 -15.96
N SER A 108 51.14 -71.90 -17.01
CA SER A 108 52.11 -70.79 -16.92
C SER A 108 51.34 -69.48 -16.88
N GLN A 109 51.45 -68.69 -15.81
CA GLN A 109 50.73 -67.41 -15.71
C GLN A 109 51.61 -66.19 -16.03
N GLN A 110 52.86 -66.41 -16.44
CA GLN A 110 53.84 -65.34 -16.69
C GLN A 110 54.71 -65.64 -17.91
N PHE A 111 55.28 -64.61 -18.52
CA PHE A 111 56.22 -64.70 -19.63
C PHE A 111 57.40 -63.75 -19.41
N GLU A 112 58.56 -64.12 -19.94
CA GLU A 112 59.75 -63.28 -20.03
C GLU A 112 59.88 -62.70 -21.44
N VAL A 113 60.24 -61.42 -21.54
CA VAL A 113 60.42 -60.72 -22.81
C VAL A 113 61.79 -61.04 -23.41
N THR A 114 61.84 -61.48 -24.67
CA THR A 114 63.10 -61.83 -25.36
C THR A 114 63.57 -60.75 -26.34
N GLN A 115 62.68 -59.84 -26.73
CA GLN A 115 62.94 -58.73 -27.65
C GLN A 115 63.35 -57.46 -26.88
N GLU A 116 64.26 -56.64 -27.45
CA GLU A 116 64.77 -55.39 -26.79
C GLU A 116 63.63 -54.47 -26.33
N GLU A 117 62.71 -54.16 -27.23
CA GLU A 117 61.50 -53.36 -26.97
C GLU A 117 60.30 -54.11 -27.55
N LEU A 118 59.57 -54.87 -26.73
CA LEU A 118 58.41 -55.64 -27.18
C LEU A 118 57.16 -54.74 -27.19
N PRO A 119 56.55 -54.47 -28.37
CA PRO A 119 55.42 -53.55 -28.45
C PRO A 119 54.16 -54.07 -27.74
N VAL A 120 53.49 -53.18 -27.01
CA VAL A 120 52.18 -53.39 -26.38
C VAL A 120 51.12 -52.63 -27.16
N TYR A 121 50.04 -53.30 -27.54
CA TYR A 121 48.94 -52.71 -28.29
C TYR A 121 47.63 -52.65 -27.50
N ASP A 122 46.86 -51.58 -27.69
CA ASP A 122 45.43 -51.47 -27.33
C ASP A 122 44.59 -51.73 -28.59
N ASN A 123 43.42 -52.36 -28.44
CA ASN A 123 42.52 -52.70 -29.54
C ASN A 123 41.10 -52.13 -29.39
N ARG A 124 40.84 -51.29 -28.39
CA ARG A 124 39.49 -50.76 -28.10
C ARG A 124 38.91 -49.89 -29.22
N SER A 125 39.76 -49.28 -30.05
CA SER A 125 39.33 -48.52 -31.24
C SER A 125 38.91 -49.41 -32.42
N GLY A 126 39.11 -50.73 -32.33
CA GLY A 126 38.96 -51.67 -33.44
C GLY A 126 40.21 -51.84 -34.30
N SER A 127 41.29 -51.09 -34.01
CA SER A 127 42.61 -51.23 -34.63
C SER A 127 43.69 -51.40 -33.55
N LEU A 128 44.82 -52.02 -33.88
CA LEU A 128 45.94 -52.19 -32.95
C LEU A 128 46.72 -50.87 -32.85
N GLU A 129 46.58 -50.17 -31.74
CA GLU A 129 47.28 -48.92 -31.44
C GLU A 129 48.43 -49.17 -30.47
N LEU A 130 49.63 -48.70 -30.81
CA LEU A 130 50.82 -48.85 -29.98
C LEU A 130 50.69 -47.99 -28.72
N VAL A 131 50.64 -48.61 -27.54
CA VAL A 131 50.50 -47.90 -26.26
C VAL A 131 51.76 -47.90 -25.40
N GLY A 132 52.77 -48.70 -25.76
CA GLY A 132 54.07 -48.71 -25.11
C GLY A 132 54.90 -49.94 -25.47
N HIS A 133 55.97 -50.19 -24.71
CA HIS A 133 56.84 -51.36 -24.89
C HIS A 133 57.18 -52.02 -23.56
N LEU A 134 57.49 -53.32 -23.61
CA LEU A 134 58.07 -54.07 -22.49
C LEU A 134 59.57 -54.28 -22.75
N SER A 135 60.40 -54.10 -21.72
CA SER A 135 61.85 -54.23 -21.84
C SER A 135 62.31 -55.69 -21.80
N LYS A 136 63.37 -56.01 -22.56
CA LYS A 136 63.99 -57.35 -22.60
C LYS A 136 64.42 -57.87 -21.24
N GLY A 137 64.29 -59.18 -21.03
CA GLY A 137 64.68 -59.89 -19.81
C GLY A 137 63.73 -59.66 -18.63
N GLN A 138 62.71 -58.81 -18.80
CA GLN A 138 61.71 -58.56 -17.76
C GLN A 138 60.58 -59.59 -17.84
N ILE A 139 60.07 -59.98 -16.67
CA ILE A 139 59.01 -60.98 -16.51
C ILE A 139 57.68 -60.27 -16.23
N PHE A 140 56.61 -60.73 -16.87
CA PHE A 140 55.28 -60.15 -16.76
C PHE A 140 54.20 -61.23 -16.57
N PRO A 141 53.29 -61.04 -15.61
CA PRO A 141 52.04 -61.78 -15.55
C PRO A 141 51.19 -61.60 -16.81
N ARG A 142 50.64 -62.69 -17.34
CA ARG A 142 49.60 -62.63 -18.38
C ARG A 142 48.24 -62.94 -17.80
N VAL A 143 47.22 -62.26 -18.32
CA VAL A 143 45.82 -62.48 -17.94
C VAL A 143 45.27 -63.71 -18.65
N LYS A 144 45.45 -63.77 -19.98
CA LYS A 144 45.09 -64.92 -20.84
C LYS A 144 45.77 -64.79 -22.20
N ASP A 145 45.56 -65.78 -23.05
CA ASP A 145 46.04 -65.76 -24.43
C ASP A 145 44.90 -65.58 -25.43
N PHE A 146 45.22 -64.95 -26.57
CA PHE A 146 44.33 -64.86 -27.73
C PHE A 146 45.13 -65.15 -29.00
N GLY A 147 45.06 -66.41 -29.47
CA GLY A 147 45.89 -66.87 -30.59
C GLY A 147 47.39 -66.67 -30.32
N ASN A 148 48.03 -65.88 -31.18
CA ASN A 148 49.47 -65.56 -31.12
C ASN A 148 49.80 -64.36 -30.20
N TRP A 149 48.87 -63.94 -29.34
CA TRP A 149 49.02 -62.81 -28.43
C TRP A 149 48.84 -63.21 -26.97
N HIS A 150 49.63 -62.60 -26.09
CA HIS A 150 49.32 -62.53 -24.66
C HIS A 150 48.49 -61.28 -24.39
N GLN A 151 47.43 -61.42 -23.59
CA GLN A 151 46.72 -60.30 -22.99
C GLN A 151 47.32 -60.03 -21.61
N ILE A 152 47.67 -58.78 -21.34
CA ILE A 152 48.21 -58.30 -20.07
C ILE A 152 47.31 -57.22 -19.47
N GLN A 153 47.32 -57.08 -18.14
CA GLN A 153 46.72 -55.92 -17.49
C GLN A 153 47.57 -54.68 -17.83
N TYR A 154 46.96 -53.59 -18.28
CA TYR A 154 47.69 -52.38 -18.67
C TYR A 154 46.94 -51.17 -18.10
N GLY A 155 47.26 -50.77 -16.87
CA GLY A 155 46.46 -49.81 -16.13
C GLY A 155 45.06 -50.37 -15.86
N ASP A 156 44.02 -49.62 -16.22
CA ASP A 156 42.61 -50.01 -16.10
C ASP A 156 42.07 -50.69 -17.37
N ILE A 157 42.95 -51.03 -18.31
CA ILE A 157 42.61 -51.65 -19.60
C ILE A 157 43.41 -52.94 -19.81
N TYR A 158 43.22 -53.59 -20.96
CA TYR A 158 44.03 -54.72 -21.39
C TYR A 158 44.97 -54.32 -22.53
N GLY A 159 46.24 -54.70 -22.40
CA GLY A 159 47.24 -54.61 -23.47
C GLY A 159 47.49 -55.96 -24.14
N TYR A 160 47.97 -55.95 -25.38
CA TYR A 160 48.26 -57.15 -26.17
C TYR A 160 49.70 -57.15 -26.65
N VAL A 161 50.44 -58.24 -26.39
CA VAL A 161 51.83 -58.43 -26.83
C VAL A 161 51.98 -59.72 -27.62
N LYS A 162 52.83 -59.75 -28.67
CA LYS A 162 53.01 -60.96 -29.49
C LYS A 162 53.82 -62.02 -28.76
N LYS A 163 53.33 -63.27 -28.79
CA LYS A 163 54.03 -64.45 -28.22
C LYS A 163 55.41 -64.70 -28.85
N SER A 164 55.62 -64.28 -30.10
CA SER A 164 56.89 -64.47 -30.80
C SER A 164 58.06 -63.68 -30.20
N GLY A 165 57.79 -62.66 -29.38
CA GLY A 165 58.80 -61.86 -28.67
C GLY A 165 58.93 -62.22 -27.20
N THR A 166 58.40 -63.39 -26.78
CA THR A 166 58.39 -63.84 -25.39
C THR A 166 58.80 -65.30 -25.26
N ARG A 167 59.14 -65.72 -24.04
CA ARG A 167 59.25 -67.13 -23.65
C ARG A 167 58.54 -67.35 -22.31
N PRO A 168 58.10 -68.57 -21.96
CA PRO A 168 57.57 -68.85 -20.63
C PRO A 168 58.58 -68.52 -19.54
N ALA A 169 58.12 -67.83 -18.49
CA ALA A 169 58.98 -67.38 -17.40
C ALA A 169 59.43 -68.55 -16.52
N LEU A 170 60.72 -68.59 -16.19
CA LEU A 170 61.28 -69.56 -15.26
C LEU A 170 61.13 -69.11 -13.81
N GLU A 171 61.29 -67.81 -13.57
CA GLU A 171 61.10 -67.14 -12.27
C GLU A 171 59.78 -66.37 -12.21
N ASP A 172 59.40 -65.93 -10.99
CA ASP A 172 58.24 -65.06 -10.79
C ASP A 172 58.60 -63.58 -11.00
N ALA A 173 57.69 -62.82 -11.58
CA ALA A 173 57.84 -61.39 -11.77
C ALA A 173 57.98 -60.63 -10.43
N PRO A 174 58.85 -59.61 -10.35
CA PRO A 174 58.98 -58.80 -9.15
C PRO A 174 57.70 -58.00 -8.84
N LYS A 175 57.36 -57.89 -7.54
CA LYS A 175 56.26 -57.07 -7.00
C LYS A 175 54.91 -57.26 -7.73
N THR A 176 54.58 -58.50 -8.08
CA THR A 176 53.23 -58.82 -8.57
C THR A 176 52.23 -58.78 -7.43
N THR A 177 51.15 -58.04 -7.59
CA THR A 177 50.02 -58.04 -6.65
C THR A 177 48.73 -57.81 -7.40
N ASN A 178 47.65 -58.46 -6.95
CA ASN A 178 46.28 -58.11 -7.37
C ASN A 178 45.60 -57.21 -6.33
N ASP A 179 46.30 -56.91 -5.23
CA ASP A 179 45.82 -56.06 -4.13
C ASP A 179 46.31 -54.62 -4.34
N TYR A 180 45.72 -53.97 -5.36
CA TYR A 180 45.89 -52.55 -5.63
C TYR A 180 44.53 -51.93 -5.93
N THR A 181 44.36 -50.67 -5.55
CA THR A 181 43.16 -49.89 -5.89
C THR A 181 43.59 -48.68 -6.69
N PHE A 182 43.06 -48.53 -7.90
CA PHE A 182 43.25 -47.30 -8.67
C PHE A 182 42.58 -46.14 -7.96
N GLN A 183 43.31 -45.04 -7.81
CA GLN A 183 42.71 -43.77 -7.42
C GLN A 183 41.85 -43.23 -8.56
N ASP A 184 40.95 -42.31 -8.24
CA ASP A 184 40.20 -41.53 -9.23
C ASP A 184 41.11 -40.56 -10.02
N GLU A 185 42.38 -40.45 -9.63
CA GLU A 185 43.42 -39.68 -10.33
C GLU A 185 43.96 -40.44 -11.55
N LYS A 186 44.04 -39.72 -12.68
CA LYS A 186 44.74 -40.17 -13.89
C LYS A 186 45.81 -39.16 -14.29
N VAL A 187 46.83 -39.62 -14.98
CA VAL A 187 47.87 -38.79 -15.57
C VAL A 187 47.88 -38.97 -17.09
N ARG A 188 48.18 -37.90 -17.83
CA ARG A 188 48.42 -37.97 -19.27
C ARG A 188 49.92 -37.98 -19.53
N ILE A 189 50.40 -38.95 -20.28
CA ILE A 189 51.80 -39.04 -20.68
C ILE A 189 52.10 -37.89 -21.65
N ILE A 190 53.04 -37.00 -21.31
CA ILE A 190 53.39 -35.82 -22.15
C ILE A 190 54.66 -36.05 -22.99
N SER A 191 55.44 -37.06 -22.63
CA SER A 191 56.58 -37.61 -23.37
C SER A 191 56.69 -39.09 -23.01
N ASP A 192 57.17 -39.95 -23.92
CA ASP A 192 57.27 -41.39 -23.69
C ASP A 192 57.89 -41.67 -22.31
N ALA A 193 57.11 -42.29 -21.44
CA ALA A 193 57.38 -42.37 -20.01
C ALA A 193 57.98 -43.73 -19.66
N ILE A 194 59.09 -43.72 -18.93
CA ILE A 194 59.76 -44.96 -18.50
C ILE A 194 59.14 -45.38 -17.17
N ILE A 195 58.76 -46.65 -17.07
CA ILE A 195 58.29 -47.24 -15.83
C ILE A 195 59.44 -47.99 -15.16
N TYR A 196 59.74 -47.59 -13.93
CA TYR A 196 60.81 -48.17 -13.13
C TYR A 196 60.28 -49.15 -12.10
N ASP A 197 61.02 -50.24 -11.90
CA ASP A 197 60.94 -51.16 -10.77
C ASP A 197 61.94 -50.71 -9.71
N ASN A 198 61.56 -50.76 -8.43
CA ASN A 198 62.45 -50.44 -7.30
C ASN A 198 62.47 -51.55 -6.24
N SER A 199 62.25 -52.81 -6.64
CA SER A 199 62.28 -53.98 -5.76
C SER A 199 63.67 -54.31 -5.24
N THR A 200 64.72 -53.97 -5.99
CA THR A 200 66.12 -54.22 -5.64
C THR A 200 66.80 -53.05 -4.91
N GLY A 201 66.06 -51.96 -4.65
CA GLY A 201 66.60 -50.69 -4.15
C GLY A 201 67.29 -49.82 -5.20
N LYS A 202 67.30 -50.26 -6.48
CA LYS A 202 67.71 -49.47 -7.65
C LYS A 202 66.53 -49.32 -8.60
N LEU A 203 66.43 -48.16 -9.26
CA LEU A 203 65.45 -47.94 -10.33
C LEU A 203 65.88 -48.70 -11.59
N ILE A 204 65.15 -49.77 -11.92
CA ILE A 204 65.38 -50.61 -13.09
C ILE A 204 64.23 -50.36 -14.08
N PRO A 205 64.48 -49.82 -15.29
CA PRO A 205 63.41 -49.65 -16.28
C PRO A 205 62.90 -51.02 -16.72
N PHE A 206 61.59 -51.18 -16.79
CA PHE A 206 61.00 -52.44 -17.24
C PHE A 206 59.92 -52.30 -18.32
N ALA A 207 59.36 -51.11 -18.51
CA ALA A 207 58.41 -50.83 -19.58
C ALA A 207 58.43 -49.34 -19.94
N THR A 208 57.85 -49.01 -21.10
CA THR A 208 57.58 -47.63 -21.53
C THR A 208 56.09 -47.44 -21.82
N LEU A 209 55.55 -46.25 -21.55
CA LEU A 209 54.22 -45.81 -21.98
C LEU A 209 54.35 -44.73 -23.06
N SER A 210 53.60 -44.86 -24.15
CA SER A 210 53.60 -43.90 -25.25
C SER A 210 52.97 -42.57 -24.85
N THR A 211 53.49 -41.48 -25.44
CA THR A 211 52.95 -40.12 -25.31
C THR A 211 51.46 -40.04 -25.69
N GLY A 212 50.71 -39.21 -24.95
CA GLY A 212 49.29 -38.96 -25.18
C GLY A 212 48.34 -39.88 -24.40
N LEU A 213 48.85 -41.01 -23.90
CA LEU A 213 48.06 -41.98 -23.14
C LEU A 213 47.57 -41.41 -21.81
N GLU A 214 46.33 -41.68 -21.42
CA GLU A 214 45.85 -41.45 -20.06
C GLU A 214 45.99 -42.73 -19.23
N TYR A 215 46.67 -42.66 -18.10
CA TYR A 215 47.00 -43.81 -17.27
C TYR A 215 46.52 -43.61 -15.83
N PRO A 216 45.88 -44.64 -15.22
CA PRO A 216 45.42 -44.53 -13.84
C PRO A 216 46.57 -44.61 -12.84
N VAL A 217 46.43 -43.86 -11.74
CA VAL A 217 47.41 -43.80 -10.65
C VAL A 217 46.97 -44.69 -9.49
N VAL A 218 47.90 -45.40 -8.87
CA VAL A 218 47.70 -46.18 -7.63
C VAL A 218 48.05 -45.33 -6.42
N ASN A 219 49.17 -44.62 -6.49
CA ASN A 219 49.65 -43.77 -5.41
C ASN A 219 50.41 -42.55 -5.96
N ASN A 220 50.35 -41.45 -5.21
CA ASN A 220 50.96 -40.17 -5.57
C ASN A 220 51.88 -39.75 -4.42
N SER A 221 53.20 -39.89 -4.60
CA SER A 221 54.16 -39.66 -3.52
C SER A 221 55.45 -39.00 -4.02
N GLY A 222 55.84 -37.89 -3.39
CA GLY A 222 57.03 -37.14 -3.77
C GLY A 222 57.01 -36.73 -5.24
N ASN A 223 58.08 -37.06 -5.97
CA ASN A 223 58.23 -36.79 -7.40
C ASN A 223 57.77 -37.93 -8.31
N TRP A 224 57.10 -38.95 -7.75
CA TRP A 224 56.76 -40.17 -8.47
C TRP A 224 55.26 -40.49 -8.37
N TYR A 225 54.74 -41.05 -9.46
CA TYR A 225 53.45 -41.73 -9.51
C TYR A 225 53.68 -43.23 -9.49
N GLU A 226 52.99 -43.92 -8.60
CA GLU A 226 52.91 -45.37 -8.59
C GLU A 226 51.79 -45.81 -9.54
N VAL A 227 52.11 -46.72 -10.46
CA VAL A 227 51.22 -47.23 -11.49
C VAL A 227 51.29 -48.75 -11.53
N VAL A 228 50.29 -49.41 -12.12
CA VAL A 228 50.33 -50.86 -12.34
C VAL A 228 50.45 -51.17 -13.82
N LEU A 229 51.45 -51.97 -14.19
CA LEU A 229 51.57 -52.57 -15.52
C LEU A 229 51.76 -54.08 -15.34
N SER A 230 50.88 -54.88 -15.96
CA SER A 230 50.86 -56.34 -15.88
C SER A 230 50.81 -56.86 -14.44
N ASN A 231 49.98 -56.26 -13.58
CA ASN A 231 49.93 -56.56 -12.14
C ASN A 231 51.25 -56.33 -11.37
N ARG A 232 52.25 -55.68 -11.99
CA ARG A 232 53.47 -55.21 -11.32
C ARG A 232 53.32 -53.74 -10.95
N ILE A 233 53.73 -53.40 -9.73
CA ILE A 233 53.86 -52.01 -9.29
C ILE A 233 55.09 -51.39 -9.96
N GLY A 234 54.89 -50.28 -10.66
CA GLY A 234 55.94 -49.47 -11.27
C GLY A 234 55.85 -48.00 -10.89
N TYR A 235 56.92 -47.26 -11.13
CA TYR A 235 57.04 -45.84 -10.79
C TYR A 235 57.32 -45.00 -12.04
N ILE A 236 56.56 -43.94 -12.24
CA ILE A 236 56.72 -42.95 -13.32
C ILE A 236 57.06 -41.59 -12.70
N HIS A 237 58.03 -40.87 -13.26
CA HIS A 237 58.41 -39.56 -12.74
C HIS A 237 57.41 -38.47 -13.17
N LYS A 238 57.14 -37.51 -12.27
CA LYS A 238 56.10 -36.48 -12.47
C LYS A 238 56.37 -35.51 -13.62
N ASP A 239 57.60 -35.36 -14.07
CA ASP A 239 57.95 -34.51 -15.22
C ASP A 239 57.60 -35.13 -16.58
N GLN A 240 57.39 -36.45 -16.65
CA GLN A 240 57.01 -37.16 -17.88
C GLN A 240 55.49 -37.17 -18.10
N VAL A 241 54.71 -36.66 -17.14
CA VAL A 241 53.25 -36.74 -17.15
C VAL A 241 52.60 -35.43 -16.71
N LYS A 242 51.35 -35.21 -17.15
CA LYS A 242 50.49 -34.12 -16.68
C LYS A 242 49.33 -34.69 -15.88
N GLN A 243 49.17 -34.23 -14.65
CA GLN A 243 48.03 -34.59 -13.80
C GLN A 243 46.71 -34.13 -14.44
N LEU A 244 45.72 -35.03 -14.50
CA LEU A 244 44.37 -34.70 -14.94
C LEU A 244 43.46 -34.40 -13.75
N PHE A 245 42.39 -33.65 -13.99
CA PHE A 245 41.37 -33.42 -12.97
C PHE A 245 40.59 -34.70 -12.68
N ALA A 246 40.79 -35.28 -11.49
CA ALA A 246 39.93 -36.32 -10.95
C ALA A 246 38.51 -35.78 -10.71
N LYS A 247 37.48 -36.65 -10.67
CA LYS A 247 36.11 -36.23 -10.28
C LYS A 247 36.07 -35.76 -8.82
N SER A 248 36.96 -36.31 -8.00
CA SER A 248 37.15 -36.00 -6.59
C SER A 248 37.91 -34.70 -6.32
N THR A 249 38.63 -34.11 -7.30
CA THR A 249 39.38 -32.85 -7.10
C THR A 249 38.48 -31.76 -6.50
N LYS A 250 38.97 -31.05 -5.48
CA LYS A 250 38.20 -30.02 -4.77
C LYS A 250 38.69 -28.60 -5.02
N PHE A 251 39.87 -28.43 -5.62
CA PHE A 251 40.45 -27.12 -5.87
C PHE A 251 41.16 -27.11 -7.23
N PHE A 252 41.18 -25.96 -7.87
CA PHE A 252 41.94 -25.73 -9.10
C PHE A 252 42.69 -24.40 -9.01
N LYS A 253 43.86 -24.34 -9.61
CA LYS A 253 44.60 -23.08 -9.80
C LYS A 253 44.36 -22.58 -11.22
N VAL A 254 44.17 -21.27 -11.35
CA VAL A 254 44.01 -20.62 -12.66
C VAL A 254 45.38 -20.35 -13.28
N THR A 255 45.56 -20.71 -14.56
CA THR A 255 46.87 -20.62 -15.26
C THR A 255 46.93 -19.49 -16.29
N GLU A 256 45.78 -18.87 -16.61
CA GLU A 256 45.67 -17.75 -17.56
C GLU A 256 45.18 -16.48 -16.86
N SER A 257 45.53 -15.30 -17.39
CA SER A 257 44.97 -14.03 -16.89
C SER A 257 43.54 -13.83 -17.35
N ASP A 258 42.71 -13.23 -16.50
CA ASP A 258 41.31 -12.90 -16.80
C ASP A 258 40.44 -14.09 -17.22
N THR A 259 40.71 -15.26 -16.63
CA THR A 259 39.97 -16.49 -16.92
C THR A 259 38.47 -16.28 -16.67
N PRO A 260 37.61 -16.39 -17.70
CA PRO A 260 36.20 -16.03 -17.57
C PRO A 260 35.42 -16.97 -16.65
N VAL A 261 34.49 -16.40 -15.89
CA VAL A 261 33.42 -17.11 -15.21
C VAL A 261 32.12 -16.89 -15.99
N TYR A 262 31.44 -17.99 -16.34
CA TYR A 262 30.17 -17.95 -17.07
C TYR A 262 28.98 -18.31 -16.19
N ASP A 263 27.84 -17.69 -16.44
CA ASP A 263 26.49 -18.08 -16.00
C ASP A 263 25.74 -18.73 -17.16
N ASN A 264 25.00 -19.81 -16.91
CA ASN A 264 24.24 -20.55 -17.92
C ASN A 264 22.73 -20.62 -17.64
N ARG A 265 22.20 -19.92 -16.63
CA ARG A 265 20.78 -19.97 -16.23
C ARG A 265 19.80 -19.55 -17.34
N GLN A 266 20.25 -18.76 -18.30
CA GLN A 266 19.45 -18.28 -19.44
C GLN A 266 19.54 -19.21 -20.67
N GLY A 267 20.18 -20.37 -20.56
CA GLY A 267 20.36 -21.32 -21.66
C GLY A 267 21.54 -21.05 -22.59
N TYR A 268 22.27 -19.95 -22.38
CA TYR A 268 23.54 -19.63 -23.07
C TYR A 268 24.60 -19.17 -22.06
N LEU A 269 25.88 -19.22 -22.46
CA LEU A 269 26.99 -18.79 -21.61
C LEU A 269 27.11 -17.26 -21.62
N LYS A 270 26.81 -16.63 -20.48
CA LYS A 270 27.03 -15.19 -20.24
C LYS A 270 28.25 -14.99 -19.34
N LYS A 271 29.24 -14.22 -19.78
CA LYS A 271 30.39 -13.86 -18.94
C LYS A 271 29.91 -12.94 -17.81
N VAL A 272 30.15 -13.33 -16.55
CA VAL A 272 29.73 -12.59 -15.34
C VAL A 272 30.89 -12.10 -14.47
N GLY A 273 32.10 -12.60 -14.73
CA GLY A 273 33.31 -12.18 -14.04
C GLY A 273 34.57 -12.82 -14.63
N THR A 274 35.71 -12.55 -14.00
CA THR A 274 36.98 -13.24 -14.28
C THR A 274 37.67 -13.66 -12.98
N LEU A 275 38.53 -14.67 -13.07
CA LEU A 275 39.40 -15.13 -12.00
C LEU A 275 40.86 -14.72 -12.30
N SER A 276 41.60 -14.37 -11.26
CA SER A 276 43.00 -13.97 -11.38
C SER A 276 43.93 -15.17 -11.61
N LYS A 277 45.01 -14.95 -12.37
CA LYS A 277 46.05 -15.95 -12.63
C LYS A 277 46.81 -16.31 -11.34
N GLU A 278 47.26 -17.56 -11.23
CA GLU A 278 47.97 -18.17 -10.09
C GLU A 278 47.17 -18.30 -8.78
N GLU A 279 45.95 -17.78 -8.74
CA GLU A 279 45.06 -17.95 -7.60
C GLU A 279 44.38 -19.33 -7.62
N VAL A 280 44.12 -19.86 -6.42
CA VAL A 280 43.45 -21.16 -6.23
C VAL A 280 42.00 -20.94 -5.80
N TYR A 281 41.11 -21.77 -6.36
CA TYR A 281 39.67 -21.68 -6.14
C TYR A 281 39.09 -23.05 -5.78
N PRO A 282 38.14 -23.11 -4.84
CA PRO A 282 37.31 -24.27 -4.59
C PRO A 282 36.48 -24.65 -5.82
N ARG A 283 36.35 -25.95 -6.05
CA ARG A 283 35.46 -26.56 -7.02
C ARG A 283 34.28 -27.18 -6.30
N THR A 284 33.09 -26.67 -6.57
CA THR A 284 31.85 -27.23 -6.04
C THR A 284 31.53 -28.58 -6.72
N LYS A 285 31.66 -28.64 -8.05
CA LYS A 285 31.34 -29.85 -8.82
C LYS A 285 32.16 -29.96 -10.11
N ASP A 286 32.45 -31.21 -10.50
CA ASP A 286 32.95 -31.54 -11.82
C ASP A 286 31.83 -31.48 -12.89
N TYR A 287 31.99 -30.64 -13.92
CA TYR A 287 30.97 -30.41 -14.95
C TYR A 287 31.55 -30.57 -16.36
N GLY A 288 31.96 -31.79 -16.72
CA GLY A 288 32.49 -32.10 -18.04
C GLY A 288 33.81 -31.35 -18.30
N ASN A 289 33.83 -30.43 -19.27
CA ASN A 289 34.99 -29.58 -19.56
C ASN A 289 35.10 -28.34 -18.65
N TRP A 290 34.21 -28.21 -17.66
CA TRP A 290 34.11 -27.05 -16.78
C TRP A 290 34.22 -27.43 -15.30
N HIS A 291 34.76 -26.52 -14.51
CA HIS A 291 34.60 -26.47 -13.06
C HIS A 291 33.33 -25.69 -12.74
N GLN A 292 32.47 -26.25 -11.90
CA GLN A 292 31.37 -25.49 -11.29
C GLN A 292 31.86 -24.90 -9.95
N ILE A 293 31.66 -23.61 -9.76
CA ILE A 293 32.02 -22.86 -8.55
C ILE A 293 30.80 -22.15 -7.97
N ASN A 294 30.81 -21.87 -6.67
CA ASN A 294 29.82 -21.00 -6.05
C ASN A 294 30.11 -19.54 -6.43
N PHE A 295 29.20 -18.83 -7.07
CA PHE A 295 29.39 -17.46 -7.53
C PHE A 295 28.28 -16.57 -6.96
N GLY A 296 28.37 -16.35 -5.64
CA GLY A 296 27.39 -15.57 -4.90
C GLY A 296 26.11 -16.37 -4.68
N GLY A 297 25.04 -16.00 -5.37
CA GLY A 297 23.72 -16.64 -5.24
C GLY A 297 23.44 -17.74 -6.27
N TYR A 298 24.41 -18.09 -7.12
CA TYR A 298 24.24 -19.08 -8.20
C TYR A 298 25.57 -19.76 -8.53
N PHE A 299 25.55 -20.72 -9.46
CA PHE A 299 26.75 -21.43 -9.89
C PHE A 299 27.42 -20.76 -11.09
N GLY A 300 28.73 -20.50 -10.97
CA GLY A 300 29.58 -20.08 -12.08
C GLY A 300 30.32 -21.27 -12.71
N TYR A 301 30.68 -21.14 -13.99
CA TYR A 301 31.39 -22.17 -14.74
C TYR A 301 32.71 -21.64 -15.30
N VAL A 302 33.80 -22.37 -15.03
CA VAL A 302 35.18 -22.01 -15.42
C VAL A 302 35.80 -23.14 -16.24
N ALA A 303 36.45 -22.83 -17.37
CA ALA A 303 36.93 -23.85 -18.29
C ALA A 303 38.17 -24.57 -17.73
N LYS A 304 38.21 -25.91 -17.81
CA LYS A 304 39.32 -26.71 -17.28
C LYS A 304 40.66 -26.47 -18.00
N ASN A 305 40.63 -26.13 -19.28
CA ASN A 305 41.83 -25.92 -20.11
C ASN A 305 42.69 -24.74 -19.63
N SER A 306 42.10 -23.75 -18.97
CA SER A 306 42.76 -22.59 -18.37
C SER A 306 43.13 -22.79 -16.88
N THR A 307 43.20 -24.05 -16.42
CA THR A 307 43.39 -24.39 -15.00
C THR A 307 44.21 -25.66 -14.80
N GLU A 308 44.73 -25.87 -13.59
CA GLU A 308 45.39 -27.11 -13.17
C GLU A 308 44.92 -27.59 -11.78
N PRO A 309 45.01 -28.90 -11.46
CA PRO A 309 44.68 -29.41 -10.12
C PRO A 309 45.50 -28.74 -9.02
N ALA A 310 44.86 -28.42 -7.90
CA ALA A 310 45.50 -27.77 -6.76
C ALA A 310 44.99 -28.33 -5.43
N GLY A 311 45.70 -28.00 -4.33
CA GLY A 311 45.29 -28.31 -2.96
C GLY A 311 44.80 -27.07 -2.19
N PRO A 312 44.13 -27.25 -1.04
CA PRO A 312 43.60 -26.15 -0.24
C PRO A 312 44.68 -25.26 0.41
N GLY A 313 45.92 -25.74 0.53
CA GLY A 313 47.00 -25.09 1.30
C GLY A 313 47.41 -23.70 0.80
N GLN A 314 46.87 -23.23 -0.32
CA GLN A 314 47.16 -21.92 -0.90
C GLN A 314 46.04 -20.88 -0.68
N ILE A 315 44.89 -21.24 -0.08
CA ILE A 315 43.76 -20.31 0.09
C ILE A 315 43.62 -19.89 1.56
N GLN A 316 43.88 -18.62 1.86
CA GLN A 316 43.75 -18.07 3.22
C GLN A 316 42.36 -17.53 3.52
N ASN A 317 41.66 -16.98 2.53
CA ASN A 317 40.32 -16.38 2.68
C ASN A 317 39.17 -17.34 2.37
N LEU A 318 39.33 -18.66 2.57
CA LEU A 318 38.21 -19.60 2.49
C LEU A 318 37.12 -19.20 3.50
N ASN A 319 35.89 -19.14 3.02
CA ASN A 319 34.75 -18.83 3.85
C ASN A 319 34.50 -19.94 4.89
N LYS A 320 34.35 -19.54 6.15
CA LYS A 320 34.00 -20.41 7.28
C LYS A 320 32.77 -19.93 8.05
N ASP A 321 32.50 -18.63 8.02
CA ASP A 321 31.65 -17.95 9.01
C ASP A 321 30.58 -17.03 8.38
N PHE A 322 30.59 -16.83 7.06
CA PHE A 322 29.67 -15.89 6.42
C PHE A 322 28.67 -16.60 5.52
N ASP A 323 27.45 -16.09 5.50
CA ASP A 323 26.41 -16.44 4.55
C ASP A 323 26.07 -15.21 3.69
N ASN A 324 25.48 -15.44 2.52
CA ASN A 324 24.92 -14.36 1.71
C ASN A 324 23.69 -13.77 2.41
N MET A 325 23.67 -12.45 2.54
CA MET A 325 22.49 -11.69 2.93
C MET A 325 21.49 -11.60 1.76
N ASN A 326 20.24 -11.24 2.08
CA ASN A 326 19.22 -10.92 1.08
C ASN A 326 19.47 -9.58 0.35
N GLU A 327 20.47 -8.81 0.79
CA GLU A 327 20.84 -7.54 0.19
C GLU A 327 21.81 -7.79 -0.95
N THR A 328 21.49 -7.26 -2.12
CA THR A 328 22.34 -7.33 -3.31
C THR A 328 22.76 -5.93 -3.73
N PHE A 329 23.85 -5.84 -4.48
CA PHE A 329 24.21 -4.63 -5.22
C PHE A 329 24.29 -4.94 -6.71
N LYS A 330 24.21 -3.89 -7.53
CA LYS A 330 24.53 -3.89 -8.95
C LYS A 330 25.89 -3.27 -9.19
N VAL A 331 26.73 -3.91 -9.98
CA VAL A 331 28.07 -3.42 -10.33
C VAL A 331 27.97 -2.26 -11.34
N LEU A 332 28.61 -1.13 -11.05
CA LEU A 332 28.52 0.10 -11.88
C LEU A 332 29.56 0.13 -13.02
N ALA A 333 30.71 -0.50 -12.82
CA ALA A 333 31.78 -0.72 -13.79
C ALA A 333 32.52 -2.02 -13.46
N ASP A 334 33.19 -2.67 -14.42
CA ASP A 334 33.98 -3.88 -14.17
C ASP A 334 34.92 -3.63 -12.98
N SER A 335 34.82 -4.47 -11.94
CA SER A 335 35.36 -4.16 -10.61
C SER A 335 36.10 -5.33 -9.99
N GLU A 336 37.29 -5.04 -9.48
CA GLU A 336 38.12 -5.99 -8.75
C GLU A 336 37.50 -6.37 -7.40
N VAL A 337 37.71 -7.64 -7.04
CA VAL A 337 37.39 -8.21 -5.75
C VAL A 337 38.69 -8.62 -5.08
N TYR A 338 38.93 -8.08 -3.89
CA TYR A 338 40.20 -8.23 -3.19
C TYR A 338 40.13 -9.26 -2.07
N ASP A 339 41.21 -10.00 -1.90
CA ASP A 339 41.56 -10.75 -0.69
C ASP A 339 42.37 -9.82 0.23
N ASN A 340 42.07 -9.80 1.52
CA ASN A 340 42.79 -9.01 2.53
C ASN A 340 43.34 -9.88 3.69
N SER A 341 43.42 -11.19 3.53
CA SER A 341 43.90 -12.13 4.54
C SER A 341 45.36 -11.87 4.97
N THR A 342 46.17 -11.30 4.07
CA THR A 342 47.57 -10.92 4.32
C THR A 342 47.74 -9.50 4.89
N GLY A 343 46.65 -8.74 5.05
CA GLY A 343 46.67 -7.32 5.38
C GLY A 343 46.95 -6.38 4.18
N LYS A 344 47.15 -6.94 2.98
CA LYS A 344 47.21 -6.20 1.70
C LYS A 344 46.02 -6.59 0.84
N LEU A 345 45.50 -5.65 0.06
CA LEU A 345 44.45 -5.90 -0.94
C LEU A 345 45.09 -6.57 -2.17
N ILE A 346 44.83 -7.88 -2.34
CA ILE A 346 45.30 -8.67 -3.47
C ILE A 346 44.10 -9.04 -4.35
N PRO A 347 44.01 -8.58 -5.61
CA PRO A 347 42.87 -8.88 -6.47
C PRO A 347 42.86 -10.35 -6.87
N PHE A 348 41.77 -11.05 -6.58
CA PHE A 348 41.62 -12.47 -6.93
C PHE A 348 40.44 -12.73 -7.87
N ALA A 349 39.60 -11.74 -8.18
CA ALA A 349 38.55 -11.86 -9.18
C ALA A 349 38.08 -10.49 -9.66
N ASN A 350 37.32 -10.46 -10.76
CA ASN A 350 36.55 -9.30 -11.19
C ASN A 350 35.08 -9.64 -11.36
N LEU A 351 34.19 -8.71 -11.00
CA LEU A 351 32.77 -8.75 -11.35
C LEU A 351 32.51 -7.81 -12.54
N MET A 352 31.73 -8.27 -13.52
CA MET A 352 31.38 -7.48 -14.70
C MET A 352 30.33 -6.40 -14.38
N LYS A 353 30.39 -5.28 -15.10
CA LYS A 353 29.40 -4.21 -15.05
C LYS A 353 27.98 -4.72 -15.28
N GLY A 354 27.07 -4.26 -14.44
CA GLY A 354 25.65 -4.55 -14.54
C GLY A 354 25.23 -5.85 -13.85
N GLU A 355 26.17 -6.69 -13.43
CA GLU A 355 25.85 -7.89 -12.65
C GLU A 355 25.33 -7.52 -11.26
N GLU A 356 24.39 -8.33 -10.77
CA GLU A 356 23.89 -8.22 -9.41
C GLU A 356 24.51 -9.31 -8.54
N TYR A 357 24.99 -8.92 -7.35
CA TYR A 357 25.71 -9.82 -6.45
C TYR A 357 25.25 -9.65 -5.00
N PRO A 358 25.09 -10.74 -4.23
CA PRO A 358 24.73 -10.66 -2.82
C PRO A 358 25.87 -10.14 -1.94
N ILE A 359 25.51 -9.39 -0.91
CA ILE A 359 26.43 -8.94 0.14
C ILE A 359 26.51 -10.03 1.21
N ALA A 360 27.72 -10.32 1.68
CA ALA A 360 27.92 -11.18 2.85
C ALA A 360 27.87 -10.36 4.14
N THR A 361 28.61 -9.24 4.22
CA THR A 361 28.54 -8.28 5.35
C THR A 361 28.98 -6.86 4.93
N TYR A 362 28.59 -5.87 5.73
CA TYR A 362 29.06 -4.48 5.58
C TYR A 362 30.43 -4.29 6.25
N PHE A 363 31.37 -3.61 5.58
CA PHE A 363 32.71 -3.36 6.13
C PHE A 363 33.28 -1.98 5.75
N GLY A 364 33.04 -0.96 6.57
CA GLY A 364 33.54 0.40 6.30
C GLY A 364 33.07 0.92 4.94
N ASN A 365 34.01 1.29 4.06
CA ASN A 365 33.74 1.70 2.67
C ASN A 365 33.67 0.54 1.66
N TRP A 366 33.61 -0.69 2.16
CA TRP A 366 33.60 -1.92 1.35
C TRP A 366 32.38 -2.79 1.70
N TYR A 367 31.99 -3.65 0.76
CA TYR A 367 31.15 -4.82 1.03
C TYR A 367 32.02 -6.06 1.03
N ARG A 368 31.80 -6.97 2.00
CA ARG A 368 32.31 -8.34 1.90
C ARG A 368 31.34 -9.15 1.06
N ILE A 369 31.86 -10.00 0.19
CA ILE A 369 31.10 -10.89 -0.69
C ILE A 369 31.71 -12.30 -0.67
N LEU A 370 30.92 -13.30 -1.07
CA LEU A 370 31.38 -14.68 -1.23
C LEU A 370 31.53 -14.99 -2.72
N LEU A 371 32.75 -15.23 -3.18
CA LEU A 371 33.06 -15.57 -4.57
C LEU A 371 33.95 -16.81 -4.59
N ALA A 372 33.48 -17.87 -5.25
CA ALA A 372 34.08 -19.20 -5.22
C ALA A 372 34.31 -19.71 -3.79
N ASP A 373 33.34 -19.53 -2.88
CA ASP A 373 33.49 -19.83 -1.44
C ASP A 373 34.68 -19.13 -0.75
N ARG A 374 35.22 -18.06 -1.36
CA ARG A 374 36.24 -17.18 -0.76
C ARG A 374 35.60 -15.87 -0.32
N VAL A 375 36.05 -15.31 0.80
CA VAL A 375 35.65 -14.00 1.30
C VAL A 375 36.42 -12.92 0.54
N GLY A 376 35.70 -12.13 -0.26
CA GLY A 376 36.25 -11.02 -1.03
C GLY A 376 35.70 -9.66 -0.62
N TYR A 377 36.38 -8.58 -1.01
CA TYR A 377 36.01 -7.20 -0.71
C TYR A 377 35.84 -6.40 -2.00
N ILE A 378 34.72 -5.67 -2.12
CA ILE A 378 34.43 -4.76 -3.25
C ILE A 378 34.08 -3.36 -2.73
N HIS A 379 34.59 -2.31 -3.38
CA HIS A 379 34.43 -0.93 -2.92
C HIS A 379 33.01 -0.41 -3.15
N LYS A 380 32.46 0.34 -2.20
CA LYS A 380 31.08 0.85 -2.28
C LYS A 380 30.87 1.80 -3.46
N ASP A 381 31.87 2.58 -3.85
CA ASP A 381 31.76 3.53 -4.98
C ASP A 381 31.60 2.82 -6.34
N ASN A 382 31.96 1.54 -6.42
CA ASN A 382 31.92 0.77 -7.65
C ASN A 382 30.59 0.04 -7.85
N VAL A 383 29.67 0.11 -6.88
CA VAL A 383 28.42 -0.66 -6.87
C VAL A 383 27.25 0.19 -6.36
N GLN A 384 26.03 -0.20 -6.72
CA GLN A 384 24.80 0.42 -6.24
C GLN A 384 23.96 -0.62 -5.51
N LEU A 385 23.67 -0.38 -4.22
CA LEU A 385 22.76 -1.23 -3.44
C LEU A 385 21.37 -1.32 -4.12
N ASN A 386 20.83 -2.52 -4.20
CA ASN A 386 19.49 -2.76 -4.71
C ASN A 386 18.45 -2.68 -3.59
N PHE A 387 17.27 -2.12 -3.89
CA PHE A 387 16.14 -2.20 -2.99
C PHE A 387 15.64 -3.63 -2.90
N ASN A 388 15.63 -4.21 -1.71
CA ASN A 388 14.96 -5.47 -1.43
C ASN A 388 13.74 -5.25 -0.53
N LYS A 389 13.04 -6.31 -0.14
CA LYS A 389 11.86 -6.20 0.76
C LYS A 389 12.21 -5.76 2.18
N SER A 390 13.44 -5.97 2.64
CA SER A 390 13.89 -5.64 4.00
C SER A 390 14.48 -4.23 4.15
N THR A 391 14.79 -3.51 3.06
CA THR A 391 15.30 -2.14 3.12
C THR A 391 14.36 -1.25 3.95
N LYS A 392 14.86 -0.61 5.01
CA LYS A 392 14.03 0.22 5.91
C LYS A 392 14.11 1.71 5.62
N TYR A 393 15.14 2.16 4.91
CA TYR A 393 15.37 3.58 4.63
C TYR A 393 15.85 3.77 3.20
N PHE A 394 15.52 4.91 2.62
CA PHE A 394 16.00 5.32 1.30
C PHE A 394 16.42 6.78 1.34
N GLU A 395 17.42 7.11 0.52
CA GLU A 395 17.84 8.47 0.24
C GLU A 395 17.27 8.92 -1.10
N VAL A 396 16.85 10.17 -1.18
CA VAL A 396 16.39 10.79 -2.43
C VAL A 396 17.60 11.30 -3.21
N THR A 397 17.78 10.80 -4.43
CA THR A 397 18.95 11.09 -5.28
C THR A 397 18.70 12.18 -6.32
N GLU A 398 17.43 12.46 -6.61
CA GLU A 398 17.02 13.46 -7.61
C GLU A 398 16.05 14.48 -7.02
N ASP A 399 16.10 15.71 -7.56
CA ASP A 399 15.08 16.72 -7.32
C ASP A 399 13.73 16.27 -7.94
N ASP A 400 12.65 16.98 -7.59
CA ASP A 400 11.30 16.64 -8.06
C ASP A 400 10.88 15.19 -7.76
N THR A 401 11.27 14.71 -6.57
CA THR A 401 10.87 13.39 -6.06
C THR A 401 9.53 13.52 -5.34
N PHE A 402 8.45 13.27 -6.08
CA PHE A 402 7.09 13.50 -5.62
C PHE A 402 6.53 12.41 -4.70
N ILE A 403 5.62 12.82 -3.84
CA ILE A 403 4.79 11.96 -3.00
C ILE A 403 3.39 11.95 -3.61
N TYR A 404 2.86 10.76 -3.87
CA TYR A 404 1.53 10.57 -4.43
C TYR A 404 0.56 9.93 -3.42
N ASP A 405 -0.69 10.36 -3.46
CA ASP A 405 -1.85 9.71 -2.83
C ASP A 405 -2.64 8.95 -3.91
N ASN A 406 -3.05 7.72 -3.63
CA ASN A 406 -3.80 6.87 -4.56
C ASN A 406 -5.22 6.52 -4.08
N ARG A 407 -5.69 7.06 -2.94
CA ARG A 407 -6.97 6.67 -2.31
C ARG A 407 -8.20 6.95 -3.18
N LYS A 408 -8.10 7.87 -4.14
CA LYS A 408 -9.16 8.20 -5.12
C LYS A 408 -9.15 7.31 -6.38
N GLY A 409 -8.25 6.32 -6.45
CA GLY A 409 -8.08 5.45 -7.62
C GLY A 409 -7.15 6.01 -8.71
N TYR A 410 -6.58 7.20 -8.53
CA TYR A 410 -5.55 7.79 -9.40
C TYR A 410 -4.43 8.41 -8.55
N LEU A 411 -3.25 8.62 -9.15
CA LEU A 411 -2.10 9.23 -8.47
C LEU A 411 -2.28 10.75 -8.41
N GLU A 412 -2.53 11.28 -7.21
CA GLU A 412 -2.61 12.70 -6.92
C GLU A 412 -1.33 13.16 -6.20
N LYS A 413 -0.63 14.16 -6.74
CA LYS A 413 0.55 14.74 -6.09
C LYS A 413 0.12 15.45 -4.80
N VAL A 414 0.73 15.07 -3.67
CA VAL A 414 0.45 15.64 -2.34
C VAL A 414 1.66 16.25 -1.65
N GLY A 415 2.86 15.99 -2.14
CA GLY A 415 4.08 16.62 -1.64
C GLY A 415 5.32 16.27 -2.45
N VAL A 416 6.48 16.74 -1.97
CA VAL A 416 7.79 16.53 -2.58
C VAL A 416 8.81 16.24 -1.49
N LEU A 417 9.67 15.25 -1.69
CA LEU A 417 10.83 14.98 -0.84
C LEU A 417 12.07 15.71 -1.37
N SER A 418 12.92 16.17 -0.46
CA SER A 418 14.13 16.92 -0.80
C SER A 418 15.30 15.99 -1.12
N LYS A 419 16.08 16.34 -2.15
CA LYS A 419 17.29 15.60 -2.55
C LYS A 419 18.34 15.58 -1.44
N GLY A 420 19.05 14.45 -1.31
CA GLY A 420 20.08 14.20 -0.30
C GLY A 420 19.55 13.91 1.11
N GLN A 421 18.22 13.85 1.29
CA GLN A 421 17.59 13.50 2.56
C GLN A 421 17.24 12.02 2.62
N VAL A 422 17.33 11.44 3.81
CA VAL A 422 16.96 10.04 4.10
C VAL A 422 15.57 9.97 4.72
N TYR A 423 14.80 8.96 4.33
CA TYR A 423 13.43 8.74 4.79
C TYR A 423 13.20 7.25 5.13
N PRO A 424 12.39 6.96 6.16
CA PRO A 424 11.97 5.60 6.42
C PRO A 424 10.96 5.13 5.37
N ARG A 425 11.07 3.86 5.03
CA ARG A 425 10.14 3.13 4.17
C ARG A 425 9.25 2.26 5.04
N VAL A 426 7.94 2.42 4.90
CA VAL A 426 6.95 1.56 5.56
C VAL A 426 6.90 0.22 4.86
N LYS A 427 6.79 0.23 3.52
CA LYS A 427 6.62 -1.00 2.74
C LYS A 427 7.20 -0.88 1.33
N ASP A 428 7.60 -2.03 0.81
CA ASP A 428 7.95 -2.21 -0.60
C ASP A 428 6.69 -2.38 -1.46
N TYR A 429 6.48 -1.51 -2.45
CA TYR A 429 5.27 -1.51 -3.30
C TYR A 429 5.63 -1.43 -4.80
N GLY A 430 6.03 -2.54 -5.42
CA GLY A 430 6.36 -2.59 -6.85
C GLY A 430 7.50 -1.62 -7.20
N ASN A 431 7.23 -0.62 -8.05
CA ASN A 431 8.19 0.44 -8.41
C ASN A 431 8.20 1.62 -7.42
N TRP A 432 7.51 1.51 -6.28
CA TRP A 432 7.29 2.59 -5.32
C TRP A 432 7.71 2.18 -3.90
N HIS A 433 8.16 3.17 -3.13
CA HIS A 433 8.23 3.14 -1.67
C HIS A 433 6.90 3.61 -1.10
N GLU A 434 6.34 2.85 -0.17
CA GLU A 434 5.24 3.34 0.67
C GLU A 434 5.84 4.02 1.91
N ILE A 435 5.43 5.26 2.18
CA ILE A 435 5.86 6.07 3.32
C ILE A 435 4.66 6.52 4.14
N LYS A 436 4.86 6.80 5.43
CA LYS A 436 3.80 7.38 6.26
C LYS A 436 3.65 8.87 5.98
N PHE A 437 2.48 9.33 5.55
CA PHE A 437 2.24 10.73 5.18
C PHE A 437 0.99 11.23 5.93
N GLY A 438 1.22 11.86 7.09
CA GLY A 438 0.15 12.21 8.00
C GLY A 438 -0.58 10.97 8.50
N ASP A 439 -1.89 10.91 8.24
CA ASP A 439 -2.78 9.81 8.65
C ASP A 439 -2.98 8.73 7.57
N PHE A 440 -2.27 8.83 6.45
CA PHE A 440 -2.33 7.86 5.36
C PHE A 440 -0.95 7.49 4.83
N TYR A 441 -0.90 6.68 3.78
CA TYR A 441 0.34 6.27 3.14
C TYR A 441 0.54 7.00 1.81
N GLY A 442 1.73 7.58 1.63
CA GLY A 442 2.17 8.19 0.38
C GLY A 442 3.08 7.26 -0.41
N TYR A 443 3.12 7.43 -1.72
CA TYR A 443 3.91 6.61 -2.64
C TYR A 443 5.00 7.45 -3.32
N VAL A 444 6.24 6.99 -3.27
CA VAL A 444 7.43 7.66 -3.83
C VAL A 444 8.15 6.73 -4.79
N ALA A 445 8.51 7.20 -5.99
CA ALA A 445 9.08 6.34 -7.01
C ALA A 445 10.52 5.90 -6.65
N LYS A 446 10.83 4.60 -6.81
CA LYS A 446 12.14 4.04 -6.47
C LYS A 446 13.28 4.52 -7.37
N ASN A 447 12.98 4.81 -8.63
CA ASN A 447 13.97 5.19 -9.64
C ASN A 447 14.68 6.53 -9.34
N LYS A 448 14.16 7.34 -8.42
CA LYS A 448 14.76 8.59 -7.94
C LYS A 448 15.39 8.48 -6.56
N THR A 449 15.69 7.27 -6.12
CA THR A 449 16.14 6.97 -4.75
C THR A 449 17.20 5.87 -4.72
N ALA A 450 17.93 5.78 -3.61
CA ALA A 450 18.87 4.70 -3.33
C ALA A 450 18.66 4.13 -1.91
N PRO A 451 18.96 2.84 -1.64
CA PRO A 451 18.92 2.29 -0.29
C PRO A 451 19.86 3.05 0.64
N ALA A 452 19.39 3.36 1.86
CA ALA A 452 20.16 4.13 2.83
C ALA A 452 20.20 3.42 4.20
N GLY A 453 21.24 3.74 4.99
CA GLY A 453 21.35 3.31 6.38
C GLY A 453 20.59 4.23 7.33
N GLY A 454 20.03 3.67 8.41
CA GLY A 454 19.28 4.44 9.40
C GLY A 454 20.10 5.48 10.17
N ALA A 455 21.44 5.36 10.20
CA ALA A 455 22.34 6.31 10.88
C ALA A 455 22.30 7.72 10.28
N SER A 456 21.97 7.85 8.98
CA SER A 456 21.85 9.13 8.29
C SER A 456 20.49 9.81 8.50
N LEU A 457 19.49 9.08 9.02
CA LEU A 457 18.16 9.62 9.27
C LEU A 457 18.19 10.66 10.39
N LYS A 458 17.59 11.82 10.14
CA LYS A 458 17.38 12.88 11.14
C LYS A 458 15.92 12.95 11.55
N ASN A 459 15.63 13.66 12.64
CA ASN A 459 14.28 13.97 13.14
C ASN A 459 13.25 12.83 13.10
N LEU A 460 13.67 11.57 13.29
CA LEU A 460 12.73 10.45 13.36
C LEU A 460 11.79 10.64 14.54
N ASN A 461 10.49 10.48 14.30
CA ASN A 461 9.47 10.63 15.32
C ASN A 461 9.50 9.45 16.30
N THR A 462 9.63 9.75 17.59
CA THR A 462 9.56 8.75 18.67
C THR A 462 8.33 8.91 19.56
N ASN A 463 7.76 10.12 19.63
CA ASN A 463 6.84 10.50 20.71
C ASN A 463 5.58 11.25 20.26
N TYR A 464 5.54 11.78 19.04
CA TYR A 464 4.42 12.57 18.57
C TYR A 464 3.40 11.72 17.82
N LYS A 465 2.13 12.08 17.96
CA LYS A 465 1.03 11.55 17.16
C LYS A 465 0.35 12.73 16.47
N ASN A 466 -0.23 12.48 15.30
CA ASN A 466 -1.14 13.44 14.72
C ASN A 466 -2.30 13.66 15.70
N THR A 467 -2.68 14.91 15.84
CA THR A 467 -3.85 15.31 16.59
C THR A 467 -5.09 15.15 15.70
N LYS A 468 -6.28 15.49 16.22
CA LYS A 468 -7.49 15.48 15.38
C LYS A 468 -7.59 16.70 14.47
N GLU A 469 -6.69 17.66 14.65
CA GLU A 469 -6.62 18.87 13.86
C GLU A 469 -5.85 18.63 12.55
N SER A 470 -6.18 19.43 11.54
CA SER A 470 -5.45 19.49 10.29
C SER A 470 -5.29 20.94 9.87
N VAL A 471 -4.39 21.17 8.92
CA VAL A 471 -4.16 22.46 8.30
C VAL A 471 -4.37 22.35 6.80
N TYR A 472 -4.86 23.42 6.19
CA TYR A 472 -5.01 23.57 4.76
C TYR A 472 -3.90 24.46 4.20
N THR A 473 -3.17 23.99 3.20
CA THR A 473 -2.02 24.71 2.63
C THR A 473 -2.49 25.79 1.63
N LYS A 474 -2.17 27.07 1.90
CA LYS A 474 -2.51 28.20 1.01
C LYS A 474 -1.62 28.26 -0.22
N THR A 475 -0.36 27.90 -0.04
CA THR A 475 0.68 27.73 -1.04
C THR A 475 1.30 26.36 -0.90
N SER A 476 2.28 26.00 -1.74
CA SER A 476 3.13 24.86 -1.38
C SER A 476 3.97 25.26 -0.17
N VAL A 477 4.02 24.41 0.86
CA VAL A 477 4.59 24.74 2.17
C VAL A 477 5.81 23.89 2.42
N THR A 478 6.95 24.53 2.64
CA THR A 478 8.20 23.84 3.01
C THR A 478 8.11 23.32 4.44
N VAL A 479 8.52 22.06 4.62
CA VAL A 479 8.61 21.39 5.91
C VAL A 479 10.08 21.33 6.32
N TYR A 480 10.38 21.87 7.51
CA TYR A 480 11.74 22.03 8.00
C TYR A 480 12.07 21.03 9.12
N ASP A 481 13.30 20.53 9.11
CA ASP A 481 13.97 19.86 10.21
C ASP A 481 14.73 20.92 11.03
N ASN A 482 14.75 20.81 12.36
CA ASN A 482 15.49 21.69 13.26
C ASN A 482 16.47 20.93 14.18
N THR A 483 16.78 19.67 13.88
CA THR A 483 17.67 18.83 14.71
C THR A 483 19.08 19.42 14.83
N SER A 484 19.54 20.18 13.83
CA SER A 484 20.84 20.86 13.82
C SER A 484 20.86 22.21 14.55
N GLY A 485 19.71 22.69 15.05
CA GLY A 485 19.52 24.06 15.53
C GLY A 485 19.33 25.10 14.41
N LYS A 486 19.35 24.68 13.14
CA LYS A 486 18.97 25.49 11.97
C LYS A 486 17.82 24.81 11.23
N LEU A 487 16.93 25.60 10.63
CA LEU A 487 15.86 25.12 9.78
C LEU A 487 16.42 24.60 8.45
N VAL A 488 16.37 23.29 8.25
CA VAL A 488 16.80 22.60 7.04
C VAL A 488 15.57 22.03 6.31
N PRO A 489 15.26 22.47 5.08
CA PRO A 489 14.18 21.88 4.29
C PRO A 489 14.39 20.38 4.10
N PHE A 490 13.35 19.58 4.36
CA PHE A 490 13.38 18.16 4.03
C PHE A 490 12.14 17.67 3.30
N ALA A 491 11.09 18.47 3.16
CA ALA A 491 9.96 18.12 2.31
C ALA A 491 9.15 19.37 1.96
N VAL A 492 8.19 19.22 1.06
CA VAL A 492 7.18 20.24 0.71
C VAL A 492 5.82 19.58 0.71
N LEU A 493 4.83 20.23 1.33
CA LEU A 493 3.41 19.90 1.20
C LEU A 493 2.82 20.67 0.01
N GLU A 494 2.07 19.98 -0.85
CA GLU A 494 1.48 20.61 -2.03
C GLU A 494 0.39 21.63 -1.66
N LYS A 495 0.25 22.71 -2.44
CA LYS A 495 -0.82 23.70 -2.30
C LYS A 495 -2.23 23.07 -2.33
N GLY A 496 -3.13 23.62 -1.51
CA GLY A 496 -4.54 23.29 -1.51
C GLY A 496 -4.86 21.91 -0.92
N LYS A 497 -3.96 21.38 -0.10
CA LYS A 497 -4.10 20.07 0.56
C LYS A 497 -4.35 20.26 2.05
N SER A 498 -5.20 19.39 2.59
CA SER A 498 -5.34 19.25 4.05
C SER A 498 -4.28 18.27 4.56
N TYR A 499 -3.64 18.60 5.67
CA TYR A 499 -2.59 17.79 6.29
C TYR A 499 -2.74 17.78 7.82
N PRO A 500 -2.70 16.62 8.48
CA PRO A 500 -2.82 16.53 9.93
C PRO A 500 -1.57 17.08 10.63
N VAL A 501 -1.78 17.70 11.79
CA VAL A 501 -0.71 18.31 12.58
C VAL A 501 -0.43 17.49 13.83
N ALA A 502 0.79 17.53 14.34
CA ALA A 502 1.17 16.99 15.64
C ALA A 502 1.07 18.03 16.77
N SER A 503 1.09 19.33 16.44
CA SER A 503 0.92 20.42 17.41
C SER A 503 0.65 21.76 16.70
N LEU A 504 -0.27 22.57 17.25
CA LEU A 504 -0.67 23.90 16.74
C LEU A 504 -0.23 25.07 17.64
N THR A 505 0.82 24.92 18.45
CA THR A 505 1.24 25.99 19.37
C THR A 505 2.23 26.96 18.72
N GLY A 506 2.04 28.27 18.94
CA GLY A 506 2.95 29.32 18.45
C GLY A 506 2.86 29.59 16.95
N THR A 507 3.95 30.12 16.38
CA THR A 507 4.03 30.47 14.95
C THR A 507 4.51 29.33 14.05
N TRP A 508 5.05 28.26 14.63
CA TRP A 508 5.59 27.09 13.94
C TRP A 508 4.87 25.82 14.37
N TYR A 509 4.07 25.26 13.47
CA TYR A 509 3.30 24.05 13.72
C TYR A 509 4.14 22.81 13.45
N LYS A 510 3.93 21.76 14.26
CA LYS A 510 4.58 20.47 14.06
C LYS A 510 3.74 19.58 13.17
N VAL A 511 4.36 18.89 12.24
CA VAL A 511 3.75 17.90 11.33
C VAL A 511 4.59 16.63 11.30
N LEU A 512 3.96 15.49 10.98
CA LEU A 512 4.68 14.21 10.81
C LEU A 512 4.67 13.80 9.35
N LEU A 513 5.82 13.84 8.68
CA LEU A 513 5.97 13.49 7.26
C LEU A 513 7.06 12.43 7.11
N ALA A 514 6.73 11.30 6.48
CA ALA A 514 7.57 10.10 6.44
C ALA A 514 8.05 9.69 7.84
N ASP A 515 7.16 9.75 8.83
CA ASP A 515 7.47 9.51 10.26
C ASP A 515 8.63 10.36 10.81
N ARG A 516 8.95 11.49 10.16
CA ARG A 516 9.88 12.51 10.66
C ARG A 516 9.11 13.70 11.22
N VAL A 517 9.59 14.28 12.31
CA VAL A 517 9.01 15.49 12.93
C VAL A 517 9.45 16.71 12.13
N GLY A 518 8.51 17.36 11.46
CA GLY A 518 8.74 18.57 10.68
C GLY A 518 8.03 19.79 11.26
N TYR A 519 8.49 20.97 10.83
CA TYR A 519 7.94 22.27 11.22
C TYR A 519 7.47 23.04 9.98
N ILE A 520 6.28 23.61 10.05
CA ILE A 520 5.69 24.49 9.02
C ILE A 520 5.27 25.81 9.65
N HIS A 521 5.32 26.91 8.90
CA HIS A 521 4.96 28.21 9.44
C HIS A 521 3.44 28.43 9.39
N SER A 522 2.86 28.90 10.50
CA SER A 522 1.43 29.22 10.64
C SER A 522 0.91 30.20 9.58
N GLY A 523 1.78 31.08 9.07
CA GLY A 523 1.43 32.03 8.01
C GLY A 523 1.09 31.39 6.67
N ASP A 524 1.56 30.17 6.40
CA ASP A 524 1.44 29.51 5.09
C ASP A 524 0.24 28.55 5.01
N VAL A 525 -0.45 28.36 6.14
CA VAL A 525 -1.58 27.44 6.25
C VAL A 525 -2.77 28.07 6.97
N ASP A 526 -3.94 27.49 6.81
CA ASP A 526 -5.15 27.81 7.57
C ASP A 526 -5.56 26.58 8.41
N ILE A 527 -5.97 26.78 9.67
CA ILE A 527 -6.41 25.66 10.52
C ILE A 527 -7.78 25.17 10.05
N THR A 528 -7.90 23.89 9.74
CA THR A 528 -9.19 23.29 9.38
C THR A 528 -9.87 22.74 10.63
N PHE A 529 -10.90 23.44 11.08
CA PHE A 529 -11.95 22.85 11.90
C PHE A 529 -12.89 22.10 10.94
N SER A 530 -13.24 20.85 11.23
CA SER A 530 -14.25 20.15 10.40
C SER A 530 -15.58 20.93 10.45
N GLN A 531 -16.38 20.89 9.38
CA GLN A 531 -17.70 21.54 9.40
C GLN A 531 -18.57 21.06 10.58
N ASN A 532 -18.36 19.82 11.03
CA ASN A 532 -19.08 19.21 12.15
C ASN A 532 -18.54 19.60 13.54
N ALA A 533 -17.41 20.30 13.63
CA ALA A 533 -16.82 20.67 14.90
C ALA A 533 -17.55 21.86 15.53
N LYS A 534 -18.52 21.56 16.39
CA LYS A 534 -19.36 22.57 17.04
C LYS A 534 -18.70 23.33 18.18
N TYR A 535 -17.54 22.89 18.69
CA TYR A 535 -16.91 23.49 19.86
C TYR A 535 -15.43 23.80 19.60
N PHE A 536 -14.97 24.92 20.15
CA PHE A 536 -13.55 25.28 20.19
C PHE A 536 -13.14 25.69 21.59
N LYS A 537 -11.87 25.47 21.93
CA LYS A 537 -11.26 25.87 23.20
C LYS A 537 -10.28 27.00 22.95
N ALA A 538 -10.38 28.07 23.73
CA ALA A 538 -9.43 29.18 23.69
C ALA A 538 -8.09 28.74 24.33
N MET A 539 -6.97 28.94 23.64
CA MET A 539 -5.64 28.50 24.07
C MET A 539 -4.67 29.66 24.35
N GLU A 540 -5.01 30.86 23.88
CA GLU A 540 -4.26 32.09 24.10
C GLU A 540 -5.00 33.01 25.07
N GLU A 541 -4.25 33.81 25.84
CA GLU A 541 -4.81 34.86 26.70
C GLU A 541 -5.25 36.04 25.85
N GLY A 542 -6.39 36.67 26.20
CA GLY A 542 -6.86 37.87 25.52
C GLY A 542 -7.36 37.63 24.09
N LEU A 543 -7.94 36.46 23.81
CA LEU A 543 -8.46 36.15 22.47
C LEU A 543 -9.69 37.02 22.17
N VAL A 544 -9.50 38.05 21.33
CA VAL A 544 -10.47 39.13 21.10
C VAL A 544 -11.72 38.65 20.34
N ILE A 545 -12.87 39.13 20.79
CA ILE A 545 -14.18 39.01 20.14
C ILE A 545 -14.44 40.29 19.35
N TYR A 546 -14.74 40.18 18.06
CA TYR A 546 -15.00 41.33 17.19
C TYR A 546 -16.46 41.39 16.71
N ASP A 547 -16.99 42.61 16.58
CA ASP A 547 -18.17 42.96 15.79
C ASP A 547 -17.73 43.42 14.40
N ASN A 548 -18.45 43.03 13.35
CA ASN A 548 -18.20 43.46 11.98
C ASN A 548 -19.42 44.11 11.29
N ARG A 549 -20.50 44.41 12.02
CA ARG A 549 -21.73 45.01 11.43
C ARG A 549 -21.48 46.38 10.77
N SER A 550 -20.45 47.11 11.20
CA SER A 550 -20.05 48.40 10.61
C SER A 550 -19.19 48.27 9.34
N GLY A 551 -18.82 47.04 8.95
CA GLY A 551 -17.81 46.77 7.92
C GLY A 551 -16.36 46.95 8.41
N LYS A 552 -16.14 47.27 9.69
CA LYS A 552 -14.85 47.27 10.36
C LYS A 552 -14.92 46.36 11.59
N LEU A 553 -13.82 45.68 11.88
CA LEU A 553 -13.66 44.88 13.10
C LEU A 553 -13.54 45.80 14.32
N VAL A 554 -14.56 45.82 15.16
CA VAL A 554 -14.62 46.56 16.42
C VAL A 554 -14.50 45.56 17.58
N PRO A 555 -13.50 45.69 18.48
CA PRO A 555 -13.38 44.80 19.63
C PRO A 555 -14.58 45.00 20.58
N MET A 556 -15.06 43.90 21.15
CA MET A 556 -16.16 43.90 22.13
C MET A 556 -15.76 43.31 23.48
N GLY A 557 -14.57 42.71 23.56
CA GLY A 557 -14.11 41.94 24.71
C GLY A 557 -13.17 40.81 24.32
N VAL A 558 -12.83 39.97 25.29
CA VAL A 558 -11.92 38.84 25.14
C VAL A 558 -12.49 37.56 25.77
N LEU A 559 -12.08 36.42 25.21
CA LEU A 559 -12.34 35.11 25.80
C LEU A 559 -11.27 34.73 26.81
N GLU A 560 -11.69 34.01 27.86
CA GLU A 560 -10.80 33.48 28.87
C GLU A 560 -10.07 32.22 28.37
N LYS A 561 -8.76 32.15 28.59
CA LYS A 561 -7.94 31.01 28.17
C LYS A 561 -8.37 29.72 28.89
N GLY A 562 -8.39 28.62 28.15
CA GLY A 562 -8.71 27.30 28.67
C GLY A 562 -10.21 27.01 28.77
N GLN A 563 -11.07 27.95 28.39
CA GLN A 563 -12.52 27.77 28.33
C GLN A 563 -12.96 27.28 26.94
N THR A 564 -14.08 26.53 26.91
CA THR A 564 -14.68 26.00 25.68
C THR A 564 -15.94 26.79 25.32
N TYR A 565 -16.16 26.99 24.02
CA TYR A 565 -17.26 27.78 23.45
C TYR A 565 -17.89 27.05 22.29
N LEU A 566 -19.17 27.35 22.03
CA LEU A 566 -19.90 26.91 20.86
C LEU A 566 -19.48 27.77 19.66
N ARG A 567 -19.08 27.09 18.59
CA ARG A 567 -18.90 27.64 17.25
C ARG A 567 -20.22 27.45 16.51
N GLU A 568 -20.87 28.56 16.15
CA GLU A 568 -22.12 28.52 15.39
C GLU A 568 -21.87 28.28 13.90
N ASN A 569 -20.83 28.90 13.35
CA ASN A 569 -20.48 28.78 11.94
C ASN A 569 -18.99 29.08 11.69
N ASP A 570 -18.59 29.03 10.41
CA ASP A 570 -17.26 29.40 9.95
C ASP A 570 -17.29 30.57 8.98
N PHE A 571 -16.34 31.49 9.15
CA PHE A 571 -16.05 32.55 8.18
C PHE A 571 -14.55 32.64 7.91
N GLY A 572 -14.07 31.88 6.92
CA GLY A 572 -12.65 31.81 6.60
C GLY A 572 -11.80 31.38 7.81
N ASN A 573 -10.93 32.28 8.28
CA ASN A 573 -10.05 32.09 9.44
C ASN A 573 -10.69 32.47 10.79
N TRP A 574 -12.00 32.69 10.83
CA TRP A 574 -12.73 33.10 12.01
C TRP A 574 -13.77 32.04 12.42
N HIS A 575 -13.91 31.83 13.72
CA HIS A 575 -15.07 31.24 14.36
C HIS A 575 -16.17 32.29 14.44
N GLU A 576 -17.37 31.95 13.96
CA GLU A 576 -18.57 32.71 14.26
C GLU A 576 -19.20 32.15 15.54
N ILE A 577 -19.47 33.04 16.50
CA ILE A 577 -20.07 32.72 17.77
C ILE A 577 -21.31 33.57 18.03
N SER A 578 -22.21 33.09 18.88
CA SER A 578 -23.26 33.93 19.45
C SER A 578 -22.65 34.96 20.40
N PHE A 579 -23.08 36.21 20.29
CA PHE A 579 -22.74 37.28 21.23
C PHE A 579 -24.01 38.10 21.48
N GLY A 580 -24.75 37.74 22.52
CA GLY A 580 -26.13 38.20 22.72
C GLY A 580 -27.01 37.82 21.52
N ASN A 581 -27.45 38.83 20.76
CA ASN A 581 -28.28 38.69 19.56
C ASN A 581 -27.52 38.99 18.25
N ILE A 582 -26.20 39.12 18.31
CA ILE A 582 -25.35 39.36 17.15
C ILE A 582 -24.32 38.24 17.01
N THR A 583 -23.64 38.20 15.88
CA THR A 583 -22.51 37.31 15.63
C THR A 583 -21.23 37.98 16.09
N GLY A 584 -20.49 37.32 16.98
CA GLY A 584 -19.12 37.66 17.33
C GLY A 584 -18.14 36.87 16.48
N PHE A 585 -17.01 37.49 16.11
CA PHE A 585 -15.96 36.87 15.32
C PHE A 585 -14.70 36.69 16.16
N ILE A 586 -14.17 35.46 16.18
CA ILE A 586 -12.94 35.12 16.91
C ILE A 586 -11.98 34.41 15.97
N THR A 587 -10.70 34.77 15.99
CA THR A 587 -9.72 34.11 15.12
C THR A 587 -9.55 32.64 15.49
N LYS A 588 -9.43 31.77 14.48
CA LYS A 588 -9.11 30.34 14.67
C LYS A 588 -7.70 30.14 15.21
N LYS A 589 -6.79 31.08 14.94
CA LYS A 589 -5.45 31.09 15.52
C LYS A 589 -5.57 31.22 17.05
N GLY A 590 -4.80 30.44 17.79
CA GLY A 590 -4.88 30.44 19.25
C GLY A 590 -6.06 29.64 19.81
N THR A 591 -6.68 28.78 18.99
CA THR A 591 -7.78 27.87 19.41
C THR A 591 -7.49 26.42 19.04
N GLN A 592 -8.20 25.48 19.66
CA GLN A 592 -8.18 24.04 19.33
C GLN A 592 -9.59 23.44 19.36
N HIS A 593 -9.76 22.17 18.97
CA HIS A 593 -11.05 21.50 19.13
C HIS A 593 -11.50 21.47 20.59
N GLY A 594 -12.72 21.95 20.84
CA GLY A 594 -13.41 21.82 22.11
C GLY A 594 -14.28 20.57 22.15
N SER A 595 -14.79 20.24 23.33
CA SER A 595 -15.76 19.16 23.51
C SER A 595 -16.98 19.66 24.26
N TYR A 596 -18.15 19.04 24.00
CA TYR A 596 -19.36 19.33 24.77
C TYR A 596 -19.19 19.07 26.27
N ARG A 597 -18.32 18.13 26.66
CA ARG A 597 -18.06 17.81 28.07
C ARG A 597 -17.40 18.96 28.83
N ASP A 598 -16.64 19.79 28.12
CA ASP A 598 -15.93 20.94 28.67
C ASP A 598 -16.71 22.25 28.45
N PHE A 599 -17.89 22.16 27.84
CA PHE A 599 -18.76 23.28 27.52
C PHE A 599 -19.82 23.45 28.62
N ASN A 600 -19.55 24.33 29.56
CA ASN A 600 -20.44 24.59 30.70
C ASN A 600 -21.51 25.64 30.35
N ASN A 601 -22.60 25.61 31.12
CA ASN A 601 -23.63 26.66 31.12
C ASN A 601 -24.37 26.84 29.78
N HIS A 602 -24.80 25.70 29.23
CA HIS A 602 -25.32 25.54 27.86
C HIS A 602 -26.85 25.37 27.77
N ALA A 603 -27.61 25.88 28.75
CA ALA A 603 -29.05 25.67 28.84
C ALA A 603 -29.87 26.38 27.73
N ASN A 604 -31.10 25.91 27.53
CA ASN A 604 -32.03 26.21 26.43
C ASN A 604 -32.11 27.70 26.06
N GLN A 605 -32.31 27.99 24.76
CA GLN A 605 -32.64 29.31 24.21
C GLN A 605 -33.49 30.15 25.19
N SER A 606 -32.81 30.99 25.97
CA SER A 606 -33.49 31.91 26.86
C SER A 606 -34.00 33.06 26.00
N LEU A 607 -35.30 33.29 26.07
CA LEU A 607 -35.92 34.37 25.32
C LEU A 607 -35.27 35.70 25.72
N ARG A 608 -34.80 36.47 24.75
CA ARG A 608 -34.36 37.85 24.98
C ARG A 608 -35.46 38.59 25.73
N ILE A 609 -35.10 39.26 26.82
CA ILE A 609 -36.00 40.12 27.60
C ILE A 609 -35.65 41.59 27.47
N GLY A 610 -34.48 41.91 26.87
CA GLY A 610 -34.03 43.28 26.66
C GLY A 610 -32.58 43.37 26.17
N THR A 611 -31.98 44.54 26.32
CA THR A 611 -30.58 44.84 26.02
C THR A 611 -30.00 45.69 27.14
N ILE A 612 -28.73 45.48 27.49
CA ILE A 612 -27.96 46.31 28.42
C ILE A 612 -26.83 47.03 27.70
N LYS A 613 -26.46 48.20 28.21
CA LYS A 613 -25.24 48.93 27.82
C LYS A 613 -24.27 48.97 28.98
N LEU A 614 -23.03 48.52 28.79
CA LEU A 614 -22.03 48.52 29.86
C LEU A 614 -21.44 49.91 30.11
N ASN A 615 -21.18 50.25 31.37
CA ASN A 615 -20.55 51.51 31.79
C ASN A 615 -19.06 51.37 32.15
N LYS A 616 -18.58 50.14 32.33
CA LYS A 616 -17.19 49.76 32.62
C LYS A 616 -16.94 48.35 32.09
N ASP A 617 -15.66 47.99 31.91
CA ASP A 617 -15.29 46.63 31.53
C ASP A 617 -15.76 45.65 32.61
N GLU A 618 -16.37 44.53 32.23
CA GLU A 618 -16.97 43.60 33.18
C GLU A 618 -16.73 42.14 32.78
N ALA A 619 -16.44 41.32 33.78
CA ALA A 619 -16.32 39.89 33.60
C ALA A 619 -17.69 39.23 33.44
N VAL A 620 -17.75 38.22 32.59
CA VAL A 620 -18.92 37.37 32.42
C VAL A 620 -18.69 36.08 33.20
N TYR A 621 -19.50 35.87 34.23
CA TYR A 621 -19.30 34.76 35.16
C TYR A 621 -20.12 33.53 34.82
N ASP A 622 -19.48 32.37 34.93
CA ASP A 622 -20.10 31.05 34.97
C ASP A 622 -20.46 30.68 36.42
N ASN A 623 -21.68 30.19 36.65
CA ASN A 623 -22.19 29.79 37.95
C ASN A 623 -22.43 28.27 38.09
N THR A 624 -22.01 27.43 37.13
CA THR A 624 -22.29 25.98 37.20
C THR A 624 -21.51 25.24 38.28
N GLY A 625 -20.46 25.86 38.85
CA GLY A 625 -19.66 25.30 39.95
C GLY A 625 -19.90 25.99 41.29
N ASN A 626 -19.20 25.55 42.34
CA ASN A 626 -19.31 26.11 43.69
C ASN A 626 -18.72 27.55 43.83
N LYS A 627 -18.15 28.11 42.76
CA LYS A 627 -17.57 29.45 42.71
C LYS A 627 -17.87 30.07 41.35
N LEU A 628 -18.12 31.38 41.33
CA LEU A 628 -18.22 32.15 40.09
C LEU A 628 -16.85 32.16 39.40
N GLN A 629 -16.79 31.71 38.15
CA GLN A 629 -15.58 31.72 37.34
C GLN A 629 -15.78 32.57 36.09
N PRO A 630 -14.91 33.55 35.80
CA PRO A 630 -15.01 34.30 34.55
C PRO A 630 -14.72 33.39 33.37
N PHE A 631 -15.46 33.57 32.28
CA PHE A 631 -15.17 32.91 31.00
C PHE A 631 -15.10 33.87 29.82
N ALA A 632 -15.41 35.15 30.03
CA ALA A 632 -15.16 36.22 29.08
C ALA A 632 -15.05 37.55 29.83
N TYR A 633 -14.45 38.55 29.20
CA TYR A 633 -14.41 39.94 29.68
C TYR A 633 -14.94 40.83 28.56
N LEU A 634 -15.86 41.72 28.90
CA LEU A 634 -16.54 42.60 27.96
C LEU A 634 -16.08 44.03 28.14
N ASP A 635 -15.84 44.72 27.02
CA ASP A 635 -15.38 46.10 27.02
C ASP A 635 -16.51 47.07 27.41
N SER A 636 -16.17 48.21 28.02
CA SER A 636 -17.14 49.26 28.34
C SER A 636 -17.83 49.84 27.09
N GLY A 637 -19.07 50.30 27.26
CA GLY A 637 -19.84 50.95 26.20
C GLY A 637 -20.54 50.01 25.22
N ILE A 638 -20.23 48.71 25.25
CA ILE A 638 -20.90 47.73 24.38
C ILE A 638 -22.37 47.56 24.77
N GLU A 639 -23.19 47.22 23.78
CA GLU A 639 -24.60 46.86 23.96
C GLU A 639 -24.80 45.37 23.69
N ILE A 640 -25.41 44.66 24.65
CA ILE A 640 -25.60 43.21 24.57
C ILE A 640 -27.01 42.79 25.02
N ALA A 641 -27.58 41.81 24.31
CA ALA A 641 -28.89 41.27 24.63
C ALA A 641 -28.89 40.53 25.98
N VAL A 642 -29.95 40.75 26.76
CA VAL A 642 -30.20 40.10 28.04
C VAL A 642 -31.21 38.98 27.87
N SER A 643 -30.84 37.83 28.41
CA SER A 643 -31.63 36.60 28.46
C SER A 643 -32.48 36.51 29.71
N LYS A 644 -31.99 37.03 30.84
CA LYS A 644 -32.68 37.02 32.12
C LYS A 644 -32.28 38.18 33.01
N ASP A 645 -33.23 38.70 33.76
CA ASP A 645 -33.01 39.64 34.85
C ASP A 645 -33.11 38.85 36.16
N PHE A 646 -32.03 38.81 36.96
CA PHE A 646 -31.97 38.03 38.19
C PHE A 646 -31.21 38.74 39.30
N GLY A 647 -31.94 39.30 40.28
CA GLY A 647 -31.35 39.93 41.46
C GLY A 647 -30.42 41.09 41.08
N SER A 648 -29.14 40.98 41.44
CA SER A 648 -28.08 41.96 41.11
C SER A 648 -27.35 41.67 39.79
N TRP A 649 -27.87 40.76 38.96
CA TRP A 649 -27.22 40.28 37.74
C TRP A 649 -28.16 40.28 36.54
N TYR A 650 -27.57 40.44 35.36
CA TYR A 650 -28.18 40.10 34.08
C TYR A 650 -27.51 38.86 33.50
N GLU A 651 -28.30 37.94 32.96
CA GLU A 651 -27.82 36.79 32.19
C GLU A 651 -27.70 37.17 30.71
N ILE A 652 -26.56 36.89 30.10
CA ILE A 652 -26.23 37.19 28.70
C ILE A 652 -25.65 35.95 28.02
N ASN A 653 -25.66 35.88 26.69
CA ASN A 653 -25.07 34.78 25.94
C ASN A 653 -23.75 35.16 25.27
N ILE A 654 -22.68 34.40 25.49
CA ILE A 654 -21.38 34.55 24.81
C ILE A 654 -20.88 33.16 24.40
N GLY A 655 -20.68 32.93 23.10
CA GLY A 655 -20.16 31.66 22.58
C GLY A 655 -21.00 30.45 22.98
N GLY A 656 -22.32 30.60 22.95
CA GLY A 656 -23.30 29.58 23.36
C GLY A 656 -23.43 29.39 24.88
N ARG A 657 -22.66 30.10 25.71
CA ARG A 657 -22.71 30.02 27.18
C ARG A 657 -23.54 31.16 27.75
N TYR A 658 -24.38 30.87 28.75
CA TYR A 658 -25.22 31.87 29.42
C TYR A 658 -24.59 32.39 30.71
N GLY A 659 -23.83 33.47 30.62
CA GLY A 659 -23.10 34.02 31.75
C GLY A 659 -23.76 35.21 32.43
N TYR A 660 -23.27 35.55 33.62
CA TYR A 660 -23.83 36.61 34.46
C TYR A 660 -22.92 37.84 34.50
N VAL A 661 -23.52 39.00 34.25
CA VAL A 661 -22.90 40.34 34.32
C VAL A 661 -23.60 41.13 35.42
N LYS A 662 -22.84 41.89 36.21
CA LYS A 662 -23.42 42.65 37.33
C LYS A 662 -24.20 43.88 36.86
N LYS A 663 -25.29 44.19 37.55
CA LYS A 663 -26.11 45.37 37.25
C LYS A 663 -25.40 46.70 37.52
N ASP A 664 -24.45 46.77 38.46
CA ASP A 664 -23.69 47.99 38.73
C ASP A 664 -22.76 48.38 37.56
N SER A 665 -22.45 47.41 36.70
CA SER A 665 -21.67 47.61 35.46
C SER A 665 -22.53 48.02 34.26
N VAL A 666 -23.84 48.21 34.45
CA VAL A 666 -24.80 48.58 33.39
C VAL A 666 -25.22 50.03 33.52
N ALA A 667 -25.05 50.82 32.45
CA ALA A 667 -25.58 52.18 32.35
C ALA A 667 -27.11 52.17 32.14
N ASN A 668 -27.59 51.38 31.18
CA ASN A 668 -28.99 51.36 30.75
C ASN A 668 -29.45 49.93 30.47
N TYR A 669 -30.69 49.60 30.87
CA TYR A 669 -31.42 48.40 30.46
C TYR A 669 -32.66 48.80 29.65
N THR A 670 -32.81 48.23 28.45
CA THR A 670 -33.95 48.46 27.55
C THR A 670 -34.72 47.15 27.40
N PRO A 671 -35.95 47.01 27.92
CA PRO A 671 -36.72 45.79 27.81
C PRO A 671 -37.19 45.52 26.37
N LEU A 672 -37.32 44.25 26.01
CA LEU A 672 -37.90 43.79 24.75
C LEU A 672 -39.43 43.75 24.93
N VAL A 673 -40.16 44.52 24.11
CA VAL A 673 -41.62 44.46 24.07
C VAL A 673 -42.04 43.15 23.42
N ARG A 674 -43.00 42.45 24.06
CA ARG A 674 -43.67 41.24 23.55
C ARG A 674 -45.15 41.55 23.36
N ASP A 675 -45.78 40.88 22.39
CA ASP A 675 -47.21 40.96 22.09
C ASP A 675 -47.67 42.38 21.71
N ALA A 676 -47.05 42.96 20.69
CA ALA A 676 -47.43 44.30 20.19
C ALA A 676 -48.85 44.28 19.58
N VAL A 677 -49.24 43.17 18.99
CA VAL A 677 -50.58 42.92 18.45
C VAL A 677 -51.40 42.16 19.49
N ASN A 678 -52.61 42.66 19.78
CA ASN A 678 -53.65 41.84 20.41
C ASN A 678 -54.68 41.48 19.33
N PRO A 679 -54.68 40.22 18.84
CA PRO A 679 -55.53 39.83 17.73
C PRO A 679 -56.90 39.30 18.18
N ASN A 680 -57.12 39.02 19.46
CA ASN A 680 -58.36 38.44 19.96
C ASN A 680 -59.38 39.53 20.35
N GLN A 681 -59.60 40.48 19.45
CA GLN A 681 -60.52 41.60 19.60
C GLN A 681 -61.08 42.04 18.25
N THR A 682 -62.10 42.90 18.26
CA THR A 682 -62.52 43.61 17.04
C THR A 682 -61.36 44.49 16.56
N TYR A 683 -60.75 44.11 15.44
CA TYR A 683 -59.55 44.75 14.94
C TYR A 683 -59.91 45.87 13.97
N THR A 684 -59.80 47.12 14.43
CA THR A 684 -60.20 48.31 13.66
C THR A 684 -59.07 48.83 12.79
N TYR A 685 -59.40 49.69 11.83
CA TYR A 685 -58.40 50.37 11.00
C TYR A 685 -57.42 51.21 11.83
N GLU A 686 -57.89 51.88 12.89
CA GLU A 686 -57.03 52.68 13.75
C GLU A 686 -56.09 51.80 14.59
N ARG A 687 -56.56 50.61 15.01
CA ARG A 687 -55.72 49.63 15.71
C ARG A 687 -54.62 49.11 14.79
N LEU A 688 -54.97 48.77 13.54
CA LEU A 688 -53.99 48.40 12.52
C LEU A 688 -52.89 49.46 12.38
N GLN A 689 -53.26 50.74 12.26
CA GLN A 689 -52.26 51.83 12.13
C GLN A 689 -51.35 51.93 13.35
N SER A 690 -51.93 51.84 14.56
CA SER A 690 -51.16 51.88 15.81
C SER A 690 -50.17 50.71 15.89
N ASP A 691 -50.64 49.49 15.64
CA ASP A 691 -49.82 48.29 15.76
C ASP A 691 -48.72 48.26 14.69
N LEU A 692 -49.00 48.70 13.46
CA LEU A 692 -47.97 48.77 12.41
C LEU A 692 -46.86 49.77 12.72
N ASN A 693 -47.21 50.96 13.21
CA ASN A 693 -46.20 51.95 13.63
C ASN A 693 -45.34 51.37 14.76
N GLN A 694 -45.97 50.71 15.73
CA GLN A 694 -45.26 50.09 16.85
C GLN A 694 -44.35 48.94 16.38
N LEU A 695 -44.83 48.07 15.50
CA LEU A 695 -44.04 46.96 14.96
C LEU A 695 -42.83 47.44 14.15
N GLU A 696 -42.99 48.48 13.32
CA GLU A 696 -41.87 49.07 12.58
C GLU A 696 -40.85 49.72 13.51
N GLU A 697 -41.29 50.39 14.58
CA GLU A 697 -40.41 50.98 15.60
C GLU A 697 -39.66 49.91 16.42
N LEU A 698 -40.32 48.81 16.75
CA LEU A 698 -39.73 47.70 17.51
C LEU A 698 -38.74 46.87 16.70
N TYR A 699 -38.99 46.73 15.39
CA TYR A 699 -38.22 45.85 14.50
C TYR A 699 -37.71 46.56 13.22
N PRO A 700 -37.02 47.71 13.32
CA PRO A 700 -36.74 48.60 12.17
C PRO A 700 -35.80 48.00 11.12
N ASN A 701 -35.05 46.94 11.47
CA ASN A 701 -34.16 46.23 10.54
C ASN A 701 -34.84 45.03 9.86
N LEU A 702 -36.05 44.65 10.29
CA LEU A 702 -36.76 43.46 9.82
C LEU A 702 -38.12 43.80 9.21
N ILE A 703 -38.79 44.81 9.76
CA ILE A 703 -40.10 45.29 9.30
C ILE A 703 -39.94 46.63 8.59
N LYS A 704 -40.62 46.77 7.45
CA LYS A 704 -40.79 48.05 6.76
C LYS A 704 -42.22 48.20 6.27
N MET A 705 -42.84 49.34 6.59
CA MET A 705 -44.18 49.67 6.15
C MET A 705 -44.16 50.61 4.94
N GLU A 706 -45.10 50.45 4.03
CA GLU A 706 -45.35 51.40 2.96
C GLU A 706 -46.85 51.61 2.69
N VAL A 707 -47.19 52.79 2.18
CA VAL A 707 -48.54 53.10 1.71
C VAL A 707 -48.61 52.83 0.22
N ILE A 708 -49.38 51.81 -0.17
CA ILE A 708 -49.50 51.37 -1.58
C ILE A 708 -50.64 52.08 -2.33
N GLY A 709 -51.52 52.76 -1.61
CA GLY A 709 -52.62 53.51 -2.18
C GLY A 709 -53.58 54.04 -1.11
N LYS A 710 -54.73 54.54 -1.56
CA LYS A 710 -55.81 55.01 -0.70
C LYS A 710 -57.14 54.40 -1.13
N SER A 711 -58.01 54.14 -0.17
CA SER A 711 -59.39 53.71 -0.40
C SER A 711 -60.25 54.85 -0.95
N VAL A 712 -61.50 54.56 -1.29
CA VAL A 712 -62.48 55.56 -1.74
C VAL A 712 -62.67 56.68 -0.71
N ASP A 713 -62.80 56.36 0.57
CA ASP A 713 -62.90 57.34 1.65
C ASP A 713 -61.53 57.90 2.06
N GLY A 714 -60.43 57.53 1.39
CA GLY A 714 -59.11 58.12 1.54
C GLY A 714 -58.25 57.54 2.66
N ARG A 715 -58.65 56.40 3.25
CA ARG A 715 -57.83 55.63 4.19
C ARG A 715 -56.64 55.03 3.45
N ASN A 716 -55.45 55.07 4.04
CA ASN A 716 -54.26 54.46 3.44
C ASN A 716 -54.41 52.93 3.39
N LEU A 717 -53.98 52.31 2.29
CA LEU A 717 -53.73 50.88 2.20
C LEU A 717 -52.26 50.64 2.50
N TYR A 718 -51.99 49.80 3.49
CA TYR A 718 -50.64 49.50 3.98
C TYR A 718 -50.15 48.17 3.44
N ALA A 719 -48.91 48.13 2.94
CA ALA A 719 -48.14 46.92 2.75
C ALA A 719 -46.98 46.88 3.76
N VAL A 720 -46.68 45.70 4.27
CA VAL A 720 -45.70 45.48 5.34
C VAL A 720 -44.75 44.41 4.89
N LYS A 721 -43.49 44.78 4.68
CA LYS A 721 -42.40 43.85 4.44
C LYS A 721 -41.92 43.29 5.78
N LEU A 722 -41.85 41.97 5.89
CA LEU A 722 -41.17 41.28 6.99
C LEU A 722 -40.07 40.38 6.42
N GLY A 723 -38.82 40.66 6.78
CA GLY A 723 -37.64 39.90 6.33
C GLY A 723 -36.65 40.73 5.52
N THR A 724 -35.43 40.19 5.36
CA THR A 724 -34.32 40.84 4.66
C THR A 724 -33.93 40.13 3.37
N GLY A 725 -34.53 38.97 3.10
CA GLY A 725 -34.20 38.17 1.92
C GLY A 725 -34.74 38.72 0.60
N ASN A 726 -34.09 38.30 -0.49
CA ASN A 726 -34.39 38.77 -1.84
C ASN A 726 -35.52 38.00 -2.55
N THR A 727 -35.89 36.82 -2.06
CA THR A 727 -37.08 36.11 -2.56
C THR A 727 -38.30 36.76 -1.94
N GLU A 728 -39.39 36.96 -2.68
CA GLU A 728 -40.58 37.64 -2.14
C GLU A 728 -41.84 36.80 -2.30
N ILE A 729 -42.72 36.82 -1.30
CA ILE A 729 -44.09 36.30 -1.37
C ILE A 729 -45.07 37.35 -0.88
N GLN A 730 -46.34 37.21 -1.26
CA GLN A 730 -47.40 38.15 -0.88
C GLN A 730 -48.54 37.45 -0.13
N ILE A 731 -48.99 38.05 0.96
CA ILE A 731 -50.17 37.60 1.72
C ILE A 731 -51.06 38.82 1.97
N ASN A 732 -52.31 38.77 1.55
CA ASN A 732 -53.26 39.86 1.73
C ASN A 732 -54.54 39.36 2.40
N ALA A 733 -55.29 40.28 2.99
CA ALA A 733 -56.49 39.97 3.75
C ALA A 733 -57.58 41.04 3.60
N ALA A 734 -58.78 40.66 4.02
CA ALA A 734 -59.95 41.52 4.15
C ALA A 734 -60.31 42.31 2.88
N HIS A 735 -60.35 41.61 1.73
CA HIS A 735 -61.01 42.11 0.51
C HIS A 735 -62.51 42.32 0.74
N HIS A 736 -63.15 41.39 1.45
CA HIS A 736 -64.54 41.51 1.85
C HIS A 736 -64.67 42.13 3.25
N ALA A 737 -65.54 43.13 3.38
CA ALA A 737 -65.72 43.93 4.58
C ALA A 737 -66.09 43.13 5.85
N ARG A 738 -67.02 42.18 5.74
CA ARG A 738 -67.43 41.32 6.88
C ARG A 738 -66.39 40.26 7.26
N GLU A 739 -65.41 40.00 6.41
CA GLU A 739 -64.42 38.92 6.56
C GLU A 739 -63.14 39.41 7.24
N HIS A 740 -63.25 40.44 8.08
CA HIS A 740 -62.12 41.19 8.63
C HIS A 740 -61.29 40.45 9.68
N MET A 741 -61.73 39.29 10.18
CA MET A 741 -60.90 38.45 11.06
C MET A 741 -59.62 37.97 10.38
N THR A 742 -59.60 37.96 9.05
CA THR A 742 -58.41 37.67 8.25
C THR A 742 -57.29 38.70 8.50
N ALA A 743 -57.63 39.97 8.79
CA ALA A 743 -56.66 40.99 9.17
C ALA A 743 -56.01 40.66 10.53
N ASN A 744 -56.79 40.18 11.51
CA ASN A 744 -56.28 39.75 12.81
C ASN A 744 -55.23 38.64 12.64
N VAL A 745 -55.52 37.64 11.81
CA VAL A 745 -54.62 36.50 11.56
C VAL A 745 -53.29 36.96 11.00
N ILE A 746 -53.29 37.80 9.96
CA ILE A 746 -52.01 38.17 9.34
C ILE A 746 -51.24 39.23 10.13
N MET A 747 -51.93 40.06 10.92
CA MET A 747 -51.24 40.95 11.86
C MET A 747 -50.55 40.16 12.98
N GLU A 748 -51.18 39.10 13.47
CA GLU A 748 -50.55 38.20 14.43
C GLU A 748 -49.35 37.45 13.82
N MET A 749 -49.43 37.04 12.55
CA MET A 749 -48.26 36.48 11.85
C MET A 749 -47.09 37.44 11.84
N ILE A 750 -47.32 38.73 11.52
CA ILE A 750 -46.25 39.73 11.49
C ILE A 750 -45.57 39.82 12.85
N ASP A 751 -46.36 39.95 13.92
CA ASP A 751 -45.86 40.11 15.28
C ASP A 751 -45.09 38.86 15.75
N GLU A 752 -45.72 37.69 15.69
CA GLU A 752 -45.13 36.43 16.15
C GLU A 752 -43.87 36.04 15.38
N TYR A 753 -43.83 36.30 14.07
CA TYR A 753 -42.63 36.02 13.28
C TYR A 753 -41.50 37.00 13.60
N ALA A 754 -41.80 38.28 13.79
CA ALA A 754 -40.80 39.27 14.18
C ALA A 754 -40.26 38.99 15.60
N GLN A 755 -41.14 38.67 16.54
CA GLN A 755 -40.79 38.24 17.89
C GLN A 755 -39.93 36.97 17.86
N ALA A 756 -40.34 35.94 17.10
CA ALA A 756 -39.59 34.70 16.98
C ALA A 756 -38.21 34.93 16.34
N TYR A 757 -38.09 35.80 15.33
CA TYR A 757 -36.81 36.15 14.72
C TYR A 757 -35.79 36.65 15.77
N TYR A 758 -36.23 37.52 16.70
CA TYR A 758 -35.36 38.12 17.71
C TYR A 758 -35.24 37.33 19.01
N SER A 759 -36.15 36.40 19.29
CA SER A 759 -36.16 35.60 20.52
C SER A 759 -35.65 34.18 20.30
N THR A 760 -36.51 33.21 20.04
CA THR A 760 -36.18 31.78 19.87
C THR A 760 -35.40 31.50 18.57
N GLY A 761 -35.62 32.28 17.52
CA GLY A 761 -35.21 31.95 16.15
C GLY A 761 -36.05 30.86 15.49
N PHE A 762 -37.04 30.29 16.20
CA PHE A 762 -37.91 29.22 15.70
C PHE A 762 -39.37 29.49 16.02
N PHE A 763 -40.25 29.23 15.05
CA PHE A 763 -41.70 29.32 15.23
C PHE A 763 -42.41 28.24 14.41
N ALA A 764 -43.36 27.53 15.04
CA ALA A 764 -44.13 26.46 14.42
C ALA A 764 -43.28 25.42 13.62
N GLY A 765 -42.06 25.11 14.09
CA GLY A 765 -41.16 24.15 13.46
C GLY A 765 -40.21 24.73 12.41
N TYR A 766 -40.32 26.01 12.06
CA TYR A 766 -39.48 26.69 11.07
C TYR A 766 -38.37 27.50 11.74
N ASN A 767 -37.18 27.51 11.14
CA ASN A 767 -36.10 28.42 11.52
C ASN A 767 -36.38 29.81 10.93
N VAL A 768 -36.97 30.68 11.72
CA VAL A 768 -37.45 32.00 11.28
C VAL A 768 -36.32 32.89 10.78
N ARG A 769 -35.14 32.82 11.42
CA ARG A 769 -33.97 33.62 10.99
C ARG A 769 -33.49 33.19 9.60
N ASP A 770 -33.37 31.89 9.39
CA ASP A 770 -32.96 31.33 8.10
C ASP A 770 -33.98 31.68 7.01
N VAL A 771 -35.27 31.44 7.26
CA VAL A 771 -36.35 31.73 6.30
C VAL A 771 -36.40 33.23 5.96
N LEU A 772 -36.44 34.11 6.95
CA LEU A 772 -36.59 35.56 6.73
C LEU A 772 -35.32 36.25 6.23
N SER A 773 -34.14 35.63 6.39
CA SER A 773 -32.90 36.12 5.74
C SER A 773 -32.84 35.79 4.24
N LYS A 774 -33.63 34.81 3.79
CA LYS A 774 -33.67 34.32 2.39
C LYS A 774 -34.90 34.82 1.63
N THR A 775 -36.02 34.99 2.34
CA THR A 775 -37.30 35.42 1.81
C THR A 775 -37.86 36.60 2.61
N SER A 776 -38.50 37.55 1.93
CA SER A 776 -39.32 38.60 2.53
C SER A 776 -40.81 38.32 2.28
N ILE A 777 -41.61 38.38 3.34
CA ILE A 777 -43.07 38.24 3.25
C ILE A 777 -43.68 39.63 3.22
N TRP A 778 -44.45 39.92 2.17
CA TRP A 778 -45.19 41.18 2.05
C TRP A 778 -46.65 40.96 2.43
N PHE A 779 -47.06 41.58 3.54
CA PHE A 779 -48.42 41.52 4.05
C PHE A 779 -49.23 42.75 3.64
N VAL A 780 -50.50 42.56 3.26
CA VAL A 780 -51.48 43.64 3.04
C VAL A 780 -52.71 43.37 3.92
N PRO A 781 -52.73 43.87 5.18
CA PRO A 781 -53.71 43.47 6.20
C PRO A 781 -55.16 43.87 5.92
N MET A 782 -55.39 45.02 5.32
CA MET A 782 -56.73 45.50 5.01
C MET A 782 -56.78 46.07 3.60
N VAL A 783 -57.27 45.26 2.66
CA VAL A 783 -57.51 45.73 1.29
C VAL A 783 -58.78 46.59 1.21
N ASN A 784 -59.79 46.32 2.05
CA ASN A 784 -61.05 47.09 2.11
C ASN A 784 -61.23 47.85 3.45
N PRO A 785 -60.35 48.81 3.81
CA PRO A 785 -60.44 49.47 5.11
C PRO A 785 -61.76 50.25 5.31
N ASP A 786 -62.36 50.77 4.23
CA ASP A 786 -63.63 51.50 4.31
C ASP A 786 -64.81 50.58 4.61
N GLY A 787 -64.93 49.47 3.89
CA GLY A 787 -66.00 48.51 4.10
C GLY A 787 -65.92 47.86 5.48
N ILE A 788 -64.72 47.52 5.95
CA ILE A 788 -64.52 46.99 7.31
C ILE A 788 -64.99 48.01 8.35
N THR A 789 -64.60 49.29 8.18
CA THR A 789 -65.03 50.35 9.11
C THR A 789 -66.55 50.52 9.07
N LEU A 790 -67.19 50.41 7.90
CA LEU A 790 -68.64 50.42 7.75
C LEU A 790 -69.31 49.27 8.53
N VAL A 791 -68.79 48.05 8.42
CA VAL A 791 -69.31 46.87 9.15
C VAL A 791 -69.18 47.05 10.67
N GLN A 792 -68.05 47.59 11.14
CA GLN A 792 -67.75 47.71 12.56
C GLN A 792 -68.41 48.92 13.23
N LYS A 793 -68.54 50.05 12.52
CA LYS A 793 -68.96 51.36 13.08
C LYS A 793 -70.26 51.89 12.49
N GLY A 794 -70.82 51.22 11.48
CA GLY A 794 -72.08 51.61 10.82
C GLY A 794 -71.93 52.78 9.83
N HIS A 795 -73.06 53.16 9.21
CA HIS A 795 -73.11 54.09 8.08
C HIS A 795 -72.48 55.47 8.31
N LYS A 796 -72.44 55.96 9.57
CA LYS A 796 -71.86 57.27 9.90
C LYS A 796 -70.34 57.31 9.72
N SER A 797 -69.69 56.15 9.62
CA SER A 797 -68.25 56.05 9.35
C SER A 797 -67.88 56.23 7.87
N ALA A 798 -68.88 56.20 6.98
CA ALA A 798 -68.73 56.44 5.55
C ALA A 798 -68.79 57.94 5.24
N LYS A 799 -67.95 58.43 4.33
CA LYS A 799 -68.05 59.85 3.87
C LYS A 799 -69.41 60.16 3.25
N ASN A 800 -70.03 59.18 2.59
CA ASN A 800 -71.39 59.28 2.05
C ASN A 800 -72.34 58.27 2.71
N SER A 801 -72.70 58.56 3.96
CA SER A 801 -73.64 57.80 4.77
C SER A 801 -74.97 57.48 4.06
N ALA A 802 -75.56 58.44 3.33
CA ALA A 802 -76.84 58.24 2.65
C ALA A 802 -76.73 57.21 1.52
N TYR A 803 -75.60 57.17 0.83
CA TYR A 803 -75.36 56.23 -0.26
C TYR A 803 -75.25 54.78 0.22
N VAL A 804 -74.48 54.52 1.27
CA VAL A 804 -74.35 53.15 1.82
C VAL A 804 -75.66 52.64 2.42
N LEU A 805 -76.47 53.51 3.05
CA LEU A 805 -77.82 53.17 3.49
C LEU A 805 -78.72 52.80 2.31
N LYS A 806 -78.68 53.59 1.22
CA LYS A 806 -79.44 53.28 0.01
C LYS A 806 -79.09 51.91 -0.56
N LEU A 807 -77.79 51.60 -0.65
CA LEU A 807 -77.31 50.29 -1.12
C LEU A 807 -77.71 49.15 -0.18
N ASN A 808 -77.88 49.43 1.11
CA ASN A 808 -78.32 48.46 2.12
C ASN A 808 -79.84 48.49 2.37
N ASN A 809 -80.64 48.96 1.40
CA ASN A 809 -82.11 49.04 1.50
C ASN A 809 -82.63 49.79 2.74
N GLY A 810 -81.90 50.81 3.20
CA GLY A 810 -82.22 51.59 4.39
C GLY A 810 -81.83 50.95 5.72
N SER A 811 -81.31 49.71 5.72
CA SER A 811 -80.87 49.02 6.94
C SER A 811 -79.61 49.64 7.52
N THR A 812 -79.60 49.84 8.84
CA THR A 812 -78.41 50.26 9.61
C THR A 812 -77.53 49.08 10.05
N ASP A 813 -77.98 47.84 9.84
CA ASP A 813 -77.18 46.64 10.07
C ASP A 813 -76.36 46.31 8.81
N PHE A 814 -75.05 46.48 8.92
CA PHE A 814 -74.09 46.22 7.85
C PHE A 814 -73.34 44.89 8.03
N SER A 815 -73.73 44.04 8.99
CA SER A 815 -73.02 42.79 9.29
C SER A 815 -72.85 41.88 8.05
N SER A 816 -73.79 41.91 7.12
CA SER A 816 -73.73 41.13 5.88
C SER A 816 -72.96 41.78 4.73
N TRP A 817 -72.47 43.00 4.88
CA TRP A 817 -71.80 43.76 3.82
C TRP A 817 -70.46 43.13 3.42
N LYS A 818 -70.25 42.85 2.13
CA LYS A 818 -68.98 42.32 1.58
C LYS A 818 -68.21 43.36 0.78
N ALA A 819 -68.91 44.18 0.01
CA ALA A 819 -68.34 45.11 -0.95
C ALA A 819 -67.47 46.22 -0.30
N ASN A 820 -66.78 47.02 -1.12
CA ASN A 820 -66.22 48.29 -0.68
C ASN A 820 -67.33 49.34 -0.45
N ILE A 821 -66.95 50.57 -0.08
CA ILE A 821 -67.90 51.63 0.25
C ILE A 821 -68.77 52.08 -0.94
N ARG A 822 -68.35 51.78 -2.17
CA ARG A 822 -69.11 52.06 -3.40
C ARG A 822 -70.03 50.91 -3.82
N GLY A 823 -70.12 49.85 -3.03
CA GLY A 823 -70.90 48.67 -3.36
C GLY A 823 -70.29 47.81 -4.45
N VAL A 824 -68.96 47.86 -4.63
CA VAL A 824 -68.20 46.98 -5.54
C VAL A 824 -67.51 45.88 -4.75
N ASP A 825 -67.72 44.63 -5.16
CA ASP A 825 -66.99 43.48 -4.66
C ASP A 825 -65.55 43.52 -5.20
N LEU A 826 -64.59 43.78 -4.29
CA LEU A 826 -63.18 43.90 -4.67
C LEU A 826 -62.63 42.59 -5.24
N ASN A 827 -63.10 41.43 -4.77
CA ASN A 827 -62.63 40.13 -5.28
C ASN A 827 -63.38 39.67 -6.55
N ARG A 828 -64.03 40.62 -7.24
CA ARG A 828 -64.57 40.47 -8.61
C ARG A 828 -64.03 41.54 -9.56
N ASN A 829 -63.13 42.41 -9.10
CA ASN A 829 -62.71 43.60 -9.83
C ASN A 829 -61.32 43.47 -10.49
N TYR A 830 -60.65 42.30 -10.42
CA TYR A 830 -59.35 42.05 -11.05
C TYR A 830 -59.49 41.64 -12.54
N PRO A 831 -58.46 41.87 -13.38
CA PRO A 831 -58.54 41.68 -14.83
C PRO A 831 -58.28 40.22 -15.26
N SER A 832 -58.95 39.25 -14.64
CA SER A 832 -58.96 37.84 -15.07
C SER A 832 -60.40 37.35 -15.13
N GLY A 833 -60.88 36.89 -16.28
CA GLY A 833 -62.28 36.48 -16.48
C GLY A 833 -63.34 37.58 -16.33
N TRP A 834 -62.96 38.85 -16.06
CA TRP A 834 -63.89 39.94 -15.72
C TRP A 834 -64.99 40.19 -16.75
N SER A 835 -64.71 39.98 -18.04
CA SER A 835 -65.67 40.20 -19.14
C SER A 835 -66.84 39.21 -19.14
N ILE A 836 -66.73 38.09 -18.43
CA ILE A 836 -67.79 37.09 -18.33
C ILE A 836 -68.97 37.68 -17.52
N LYS A 837 -70.20 37.51 -18.02
CA LYS A 837 -71.44 38.02 -17.41
C LYS A 837 -71.87 37.11 -16.24
N ARG A 838 -71.17 37.20 -15.11
CA ARG A 838 -71.55 36.58 -13.82
C ARG A 838 -71.39 37.60 -12.68
N GLY A 839 -72.28 37.55 -11.69
CA GLY A 839 -72.34 38.52 -10.57
C GLY A 839 -73.44 39.57 -10.73
N GLY A 840 -73.54 40.47 -9.76
CA GLY A 840 -74.47 41.60 -9.78
C GLY A 840 -74.13 42.61 -10.89
N ASN A 841 -75.15 43.27 -11.44
CA ASN A 841 -74.99 44.27 -12.52
C ASN A 841 -75.01 45.72 -12.04
N VAL A 842 -75.31 45.95 -10.76
CA VAL A 842 -75.43 47.28 -10.15
C VAL A 842 -74.75 47.29 -8.78
N PRO A 843 -74.26 48.45 -8.29
CA PRO A 843 -73.73 48.59 -6.94
C PRO A 843 -74.66 47.99 -5.88
N ALA A 844 -74.09 47.15 -5.01
CA ALA A 844 -74.82 46.39 -4.00
C ALA A 844 -73.91 46.00 -2.83
N PRO A 845 -74.44 45.52 -1.68
CA PRO A 845 -73.63 45.06 -0.56
C PRO A 845 -72.66 43.90 -0.89
N GLN A 846 -72.87 43.20 -2.01
CA GLN A 846 -72.04 42.09 -2.48
C GLN A 846 -72.19 41.87 -4.00
N ASP A 847 -71.30 41.05 -4.58
CA ASP A 847 -71.39 40.46 -5.94
C ASP A 847 -71.29 41.42 -7.14
N TYR A 848 -71.33 42.74 -6.97
CA TYR A 848 -71.14 43.69 -8.08
C TYR A 848 -69.66 43.84 -8.45
N LYS A 849 -69.28 43.49 -9.68
CA LYS A 849 -67.88 43.49 -10.15
C LYS A 849 -67.30 44.86 -10.54
N GLY A 850 -68.09 45.93 -10.40
CA GLY A 850 -67.72 47.27 -10.84
C GLY A 850 -68.02 47.55 -12.32
N PRO A 851 -67.87 48.80 -12.79
CA PRO A 851 -68.13 49.20 -14.18
C PRO A 851 -67.05 48.74 -15.17
N LYS A 852 -65.83 48.47 -14.69
CA LYS A 852 -64.70 47.89 -15.45
C LYS A 852 -63.74 47.20 -14.47
N ALA A 853 -62.90 46.29 -14.95
CA ALA A 853 -61.80 45.77 -14.15
C ALA A 853 -60.92 46.92 -13.65
N LEU A 854 -60.44 46.83 -12.41
CA LEU A 854 -59.62 47.83 -11.72
C LEU A 854 -60.29 49.21 -11.64
N SER A 855 -61.61 49.25 -11.53
CA SER A 855 -62.38 50.49 -11.28
C SER A 855 -62.20 51.03 -9.87
N GLU A 856 -61.87 50.16 -8.92
CA GLU A 856 -61.74 50.52 -7.51
C GLU A 856 -60.29 50.94 -7.19
N PRO A 857 -60.09 52.02 -6.42
CA PRO A 857 -58.75 52.45 -6.05
C PRO A 857 -58.04 51.40 -5.17
N GLU A 858 -58.79 50.63 -4.37
CA GLU A 858 -58.25 49.54 -3.54
C GLU A 858 -57.66 48.41 -4.40
N THR A 859 -58.41 47.89 -5.37
CA THR A 859 -57.94 46.84 -6.27
C THR A 859 -56.80 47.33 -7.15
N LYS A 860 -56.87 48.58 -7.62
CA LYS A 860 -55.79 49.19 -8.42
C LYS A 860 -54.50 49.36 -7.62
N ALA A 861 -54.59 49.71 -6.34
CA ALA A 861 -53.43 49.83 -5.47
C ALA A 861 -52.73 48.47 -5.28
N LEU A 862 -53.50 47.43 -4.93
CA LEU A 862 -52.95 46.09 -4.76
C LEU A 862 -52.38 45.52 -6.07
N TYR A 863 -53.10 45.70 -7.19
CA TYR A 863 -52.64 45.31 -8.52
C TYR A 863 -51.30 45.96 -8.90
N ASN A 864 -51.19 47.28 -8.74
CA ASN A 864 -49.97 48.01 -9.06
C ASN A 864 -48.81 47.63 -8.15
N PHE A 865 -49.08 47.37 -6.87
CA PHE A 865 -48.09 46.86 -5.93
C PHE A 865 -47.59 45.49 -6.37
N THR A 866 -48.49 44.53 -6.65
CA THR A 866 -48.11 43.19 -7.13
C THR A 866 -47.30 43.23 -8.43
N LEU A 867 -47.57 44.16 -9.37
CA LEU A 867 -46.77 44.30 -10.60
C LEU A 867 -45.33 44.83 -10.37
N LYS A 868 -45.06 45.51 -9.25
CA LYS A 868 -43.73 46.07 -8.95
C LYS A 868 -42.78 45.06 -8.32
N HIS A 869 -43.27 43.89 -7.94
CA HIS A 869 -42.54 42.87 -7.19
C HIS A 869 -42.48 41.55 -7.96
N ASP A 870 -41.43 40.76 -7.70
CA ASP A 870 -41.26 39.41 -8.26
C ASP A 870 -41.81 38.35 -7.30
N PHE A 871 -43.09 38.45 -6.94
CA PHE A 871 -43.70 37.53 -5.99
C PHE A 871 -43.72 36.09 -6.52
N LYS A 872 -43.19 35.17 -5.73
CA LYS A 872 -43.13 33.72 -6.07
C LYS A 872 -44.39 32.96 -5.68
N THR A 873 -45.17 33.51 -4.76
CA THR A 873 -46.45 32.98 -4.30
C THR A 873 -47.32 34.15 -3.84
N ALA A 874 -48.63 34.07 -4.05
CA ALA A 874 -49.58 35.03 -3.51
C ALA A 874 -50.76 34.35 -2.80
N VAL A 875 -51.21 34.91 -1.67
CA VAL A 875 -52.33 34.40 -0.88
C VAL A 875 -53.33 35.51 -0.58
N ALA A 876 -54.61 35.26 -0.80
CA ALA A 876 -55.71 36.14 -0.41
C ALA A 876 -56.57 35.47 0.66
N TYR A 877 -56.44 35.89 1.91
CA TYR A 877 -57.22 35.36 3.02
C TYR A 877 -58.66 35.87 3.00
N HIS A 878 -59.59 34.91 3.08
CA HIS A 878 -61.04 35.13 3.12
C HIS A 878 -61.69 34.37 4.28
N SER A 879 -62.99 34.59 4.50
CA SER A 879 -63.79 33.75 5.39
C SER A 879 -65.21 33.60 4.84
N ALA A 880 -65.85 32.43 4.85
CA ALA A 880 -65.56 31.28 5.69
C ALA A 880 -65.93 29.96 5.01
N GLY A 881 -65.45 28.85 5.60
CA GLY A 881 -65.74 27.50 5.12
C GLY A 881 -64.74 26.45 5.58
N GLU A 882 -63.59 26.85 6.13
CA GLU A 882 -62.43 25.98 6.39
C GLU A 882 -61.99 25.26 5.11
N ILE A 883 -61.97 25.96 3.98
CA ILE A 883 -61.63 25.41 2.65
C ILE A 883 -60.48 26.19 2.00
N LEU A 884 -59.78 25.54 1.08
CA LEU A 884 -58.66 26.14 0.34
C LEU A 884 -58.91 26.09 -1.17
N TYR A 885 -59.07 27.27 -1.78
CA TYR A 885 -59.03 27.42 -3.25
C TYR A 885 -57.57 27.54 -3.71
N TRP A 886 -57.23 26.84 -4.79
CA TRP A 886 -55.83 26.68 -5.22
C TRP A 886 -55.62 26.64 -6.74
N SER A 887 -56.68 26.69 -7.54
CA SER A 887 -56.62 26.51 -8.99
C SER A 887 -57.49 27.52 -9.71
N PHE A 888 -56.98 28.02 -10.83
CA PHE A 888 -57.71 28.80 -11.84
C PHE A 888 -57.39 28.21 -13.21
N GLU A 889 -58.28 28.35 -14.21
CA GLU A 889 -58.14 27.78 -15.56
C GLU A 889 -56.78 28.14 -16.20
N THR A 890 -55.81 27.23 -16.10
CA THR A 890 -54.42 27.49 -16.48
C THR A 890 -53.77 26.23 -17.04
N ASP A 891 -52.53 26.37 -17.50
CA ASP A 891 -51.73 25.29 -18.04
C ASP A 891 -51.62 24.10 -17.05
N PRO A 892 -51.71 22.84 -17.52
CA PRO A 892 -51.59 21.65 -16.67
C PRO A 892 -50.34 21.63 -15.77
N ASP A 893 -49.21 22.20 -16.22
CA ASP A 893 -47.98 22.24 -15.44
C ASP A 893 -48.07 23.21 -14.27
N VAL A 894 -48.69 24.38 -14.50
CA VAL A 894 -48.97 25.37 -13.44
C VAL A 894 -49.96 24.78 -12.43
N MET A 895 -51.01 24.10 -12.91
CA MET A 895 -51.95 23.40 -12.03
C MET A 895 -51.25 22.35 -11.17
N SER A 896 -50.35 21.54 -11.75
CA SER A 896 -49.58 20.52 -11.04
C SER A 896 -48.68 21.12 -9.96
N GLN A 897 -48.01 22.24 -10.27
CA GLN A 897 -47.20 22.97 -9.30
C GLN A 897 -48.04 23.55 -8.15
N ASN A 898 -49.16 24.20 -8.48
CA ASN A 898 -50.05 24.79 -7.48
C ASN A 898 -50.62 23.71 -6.57
N ARG A 899 -51.02 22.56 -7.12
CA ARG A 899 -51.57 21.44 -6.35
C ARG A 899 -50.60 20.95 -5.27
N LYS A 900 -49.32 20.79 -5.59
CA LYS A 900 -48.31 20.31 -4.64
C LYS A 900 -48.19 21.22 -3.42
N LEU A 901 -48.17 22.53 -3.64
CA LEU A 901 -48.13 23.51 -2.55
C LEU A 901 -49.48 23.62 -1.84
N ALA A 902 -50.59 23.49 -2.55
CA ALA A 902 -51.93 23.42 -1.98
C ALA A 902 -52.06 22.25 -0.99
N GLU A 903 -51.55 21.07 -1.34
CA GLU A 903 -51.56 19.88 -0.47
C GLU A 903 -50.74 20.11 0.81
N GLN A 904 -49.64 20.86 0.75
CA GLN A 904 -48.87 21.26 1.94
C GLN A 904 -49.67 22.23 2.81
N LEU A 905 -50.29 23.26 2.21
CA LEU A 905 -51.14 24.20 2.93
C LEU A 905 -52.37 23.52 3.55
N SER A 906 -53.00 22.59 2.84
CA SER A 906 -54.13 21.79 3.32
C SER A 906 -53.73 20.96 4.52
N LYS A 907 -52.54 20.35 4.50
CA LYS A 907 -52.00 19.59 5.63
C LYS A 907 -51.72 20.48 6.84
N GLU A 908 -51.16 21.67 6.62
CA GLU A 908 -50.83 22.62 7.70
C GLU A 908 -52.09 23.18 8.37
N THR A 909 -53.07 23.58 7.56
CA THR A 909 -54.30 24.24 8.03
C THR A 909 -55.41 23.28 8.43
N GLY A 910 -55.38 22.05 7.91
CA GLY A 910 -56.50 21.12 7.96
C GLY A 910 -57.65 21.45 7.00
N TYR A 911 -57.50 22.44 6.11
CA TYR A 911 -58.54 22.86 5.19
C TYR A 911 -58.58 21.96 3.95
N PRO A 912 -59.70 21.28 3.63
CA PRO A 912 -59.83 20.54 2.39
C PRO A 912 -59.66 21.43 1.16
N LEU A 913 -58.99 20.86 0.16
CA LEU A 913 -58.85 21.46 -1.16
C LEU A 913 -60.19 21.48 -1.89
N VAL A 914 -60.58 22.65 -2.39
CA VAL A 914 -61.73 22.76 -3.29
C VAL A 914 -61.35 22.15 -4.65
N PRO A 915 -62.15 21.22 -5.21
CA PRO A 915 -61.89 20.70 -6.55
C PRO A 915 -61.85 21.83 -7.60
N PRO A 916 -60.97 21.78 -8.61
CA PRO A 916 -60.98 22.74 -9.69
C PRO A 916 -62.36 22.78 -10.35
N ALA A 917 -63.01 23.94 -10.32
CA ALA A 917 -64.32 24.18 -10.90
C ALA A 917 -64.32 25.53 -11.63
N VAL A 918 -65.20 25.68 -12.61
CA VAL A 918 -65.38 26.94 -13.35
C VAL A 918 -66.18 27.93 -12.49
N ASN A 919 -65.53 28.62 -11.53
CA ASN A 919 -65.98 29.86 -10.86
C ASN A 919 -65.15 30.14 -9.59
N PRO A 920 -64.61 31.35 -9.35
CA PRO A 920 -65.12 32.67 -9.75
C PRO A 920 -64.29 33.35 -10.86
N ILE A 921 -64.69 34.58 -11.23
CA ILE A 921 -64.02 35.43 -12.22
C ILE A 921 -63.68 36.77 -11.55
N GLY A 922 -62.49 37.29 -11.82
CA GLY A 922 -62.05 38.59 -11.34
C GLY A 922 -61.56 38.60 -9.89
N ALA A 923 -61.18 37.45 -9.34
CA ALA A 923 -60.52 37.36 -8.03
C ALA A 923 -59.01 37.67 -8.14
N PHE A 924 -58.40 38.01 -7.00
CA PHE A 924 -57.00 38.39 -6.93
C PHE A 924 -56.06 37.22 -7.26
N ASP A 925 -56.29 36.06 -6.65
CA ASP A 925 -55.50 34.84 -6.85
C ASP A 925 -55.67 34.30 -8.27
N ASP A 926 -56.89 34.31 -8.82
CA ASP A 926 -57.16 33.98 -10.23
C ASP A 926 -56.31 34.83 -11.18
N TRP A 927 -56.29 36.15 -10.94
CA TRP A 927 -55.46 37.07 -11.72
C TRP A 927 -53.97 36.81 -11.54
N PHE A 928 -53.52 36.50 -10.33
CA PHE A 928 -52.11 36.19 -10.07
C PHE A 928 -51.67 34.93 -10.82
N ILE A 929 -52.48 33.86 -10.73
CA ILE A 929 -52.23 32.60 -11.42
C ILE A 929 -52.24 32.82 -12.93
N ASP A 930 -53.24 33.54 -13.47
CA ASP A 930 -53.33 33.79 -14.90
C ASP A 930 -52.18 34.66 -15.42
N ARG A 931 -51.86 35.76 -14.74
CA ARG A 931 -50.86 36.73 -15.20
C ARG A 931 -49.43 36.22 -15.06
N PHE A 932 -49.09 35.63 -13.92
CA PHE A 932 -47.72 35.29 -13.57
C PHE A 932 -47.41 33.80 -13.72
N LYS A 933 -48.44 32.95 -13.92
CA LYS A 933 -48.29 31.50 -14.02
C LYS A 933 -47.58 30.90 -12.79
N ARG A 934 -47.89 31.43 -11.61
CA ARG A 934 -47.30 31.07 -10.31
C ARG A 934 -48.38 30.70 -9.29
N PRO A 935 -48.01 30.04 -8.17
CA PRO A 935 -48.97 29.64 -7.15
C PRO A 935 -49.74 30.80 -6.51
N GLY A 936 -51.07 30.70 -6.58
CA GLY A 936 -52.02 31.61 -5.94
C GLY A 936 -53.03 30.81 -5.11
N PHE A 937 -53.43 31.31 -3.95
CA PHE A 937 -54.34 30.60 -3.04
C PHE A 937 -55.35 31.53 -2.36
N THR A 938 -56.54 31.00 -2.08
CA THR A 938 -57.56 31.64 -1.24
C THR A 938 -57.98 30.70 -0.11
N PRO A 939 -57.39 30.84 1.09
CA PRO A 939 -57.87 30.17 2.30
C PRO A 939 -59.12 30.87 2.84
N GLU A 940 -60.19 30.10 3.05
CA GLU A 940 -61.45 30.53 3.69
C GLU A 940 -61.45 30.08 5.16
N ILE A 941 -61.06 30.95 6.08
CA ILE A 941 -60.90 30.60 7.51
C ILE A 941 -62.24 30.43 8.22
N SER A 942 -62.25 29.66 9.31
CA SER A 942 -63.40 29.44 10.20
C SER A 942 -64.58 28.68 9.57
N PRO A 943 -65.40 27.96 10.36
CA PRO A 943 -66.69 27.47 9.89
C PRO A 943 -67.61 28.62 9.45
N TYR A 944 -68.42 28.39 8.42
CA TYR A 944 -69.32 29.40 7.88
C TYR A 944 -70.30 29.95 8.94
N PRO A 945 -70.23 31.23 9.34
CA PRO A 945 -71.09 31.78 10.39
C PRO A 945 -72.44 32.27 9.84
N GLY A 946 -72.69 32.17 8.53
CA GLY A 946 -73.73 32.92 7.83
C GLY A 946 -73.18 34.23 7.25
N PRO A 947 -74.03 35.10 6.68
CA PRO A 947 -73.61 36.37 6.08
C PRO A 947 -73.34 37.42 7.16
N ARG A 948 -72.33 37.19 7.99
CA ARG A 948 -71.92 38.06 9.11
C ARG A 948 -70.44 37.85 9.44
N PRO A 949 -69.82 38.72 10.25
CA PRO A 949 -68.44 38.52 10.68
C PRO A 949 -68.25 37.23 11.47
N VAL A 950 -67.06 36.64 11.35
CA VAL A 950 -66.66 35.47 12.12
C VAL A 950 -66.65 35.83 13.63
N PRO A 951 -67.24 35.01 14.51
CA PRO A 951 -67.21 35.25 15.95
C PRO A 951 -65.79 35.15 16.53
N LEU A 952 -65.39 36.11 17.39
CA LEU A 952 -64.06 36.13 18.04
C LEU A 952 -63.71 34.86 18.81
N LYS A 953 -64.70 34.16 19.37
CA LYS A 953 -64.49 32.86 20.03
C LYS A 953 -63.83 31.80 19.12
N ASN A 954 -63.91 31.97 17.79
CA ASN A 954 -63.28 31.07 16.83
C ASN A 954 -61.79 31.40 16.61
N TYR A 955 -61.32 32.59 17.02
CA TYR A 955 -59.96 33.07 16.76
C TYR A 955 -58.87 32.09 17.24
N PRO A 956 -58.91 31.52 18.47
CA PRO A 956 -57.87 30.58 18.91
C PRO A 956 -57.69 29.37 17.98
N LYS A 957 -58.80 28.81 17.47
CA LYS A 957 -58.76 27.70 16.50
C LYS A 957 -58.18 28.17 15.15
N ILE A 958 -58.67 29.30 14.66
CA ILE A 958 -58.21 29.91 13.39
C ILE A 958 -56.71 30.18 13.44
N TRP A 959 -56.23 30.79 14.51
CA TRP A 959 -54.82 31.09 14.71
C TRP A 959 -54.00 29.80 14.69
N GLN A 960 -54.41 28.79 15.46
CA GLN A 960 -53.71 27.51 15.50
C GLN A 960 -53.60 26.84 14.12
N GLN A 961 -54.63 26.93 13.28
CA GLN A 961 -54.62 26.39 11.92
C GLN A 961 -53.74 27.19 10.95
N ASN A 962 -53.56 28.50 11.15
CA ASN A 962 -52.91 29.35 10.16
C ASN A 962 -51.52 29.82 10.54
N ARG A 963 -51.14 29.76 11.82
CA ARG A 963 -49.93 30.39 12.36
C ARG A 963 -48.63 30.09 11.62
N ALA A 964 -48.49 28.95 10.94
CA ALA A 964 -47.26 28.61 10.22
C ALA A 964 -47.29 28.92 8.71
N VAL A 965 -48.43 29.31 8.15
CA VAL A 965 -48.65 29.41 6.70
C VAL A 965 -47.66 30.37 6.03
N GLY A 966 -47.39 31.54 6.63
CA GLY A 966 -46.47 32.49 6.04
C GLY A 966 -45.03 31.97 5.95
N LEU A 967 -44.55 31.30 7.01
CA LEU A 967 -43.21 30.71 7.03
C LEU A 967 -43.08 29.51 6.08
N LEU A 968 -44.10 28.65 6.02
CA LEU A 968 -44.17 27.54 5.06
C LEU A 968 -44.01 28.04 3.63
N LEU A 969 -44.81 29.05 3.25
CA LEU A 969 -44.78 29.62 1.90
C LEU A 969 -43.45 30.32 1.60
N ALA A 970 -42.87 30.99 2.60
CA ALA A 970 -41.62 31.72 2.43
C ALA A 970 -40.43 30.77 2.21
N GLU A 971 -40.37 29.67 2.96
CA GLU A 971 -39.36 28.63 2.79
C GLU A 971 -39.53 27.92 1.43
N GLU A 972 -40.75 27.52 1.09
CA GLU A 972 -41.03 26.83 -0.17
C GLU A 972 -40.70 27.71 -1.39
N ALA A 973 -41.06 29.00 -1.33
CA ALA A 973 -40.73 29.95 -2.38
C ALA A 973 -39.22 30.05 -2.60
N TYR A 974 -38.41 30.08 -1.54
CA TYR A 974 -36.96 30.09 -1.67
C TYR A 974 -36.45 28.81 -2.33
N LEU A 975 -36.93 27.64 -1.90
CA LEU A 975 -36.50 26.34 -2.43
C LEU A 975 -36.83 26.17 -3.92
N ASN A 976 -37.91 26.79 -4.39
CA ASN A 976 -38.38 26.65 -5.78
C ASN A 976 -38.23 27.93 -6.63
N ARG A 977 -37.55 28.98 -6.14
CA ARG A 977 -37.45 30.29 -6.80
C ARG A 977 -36.90 30.27 -8.23
N ASN A 978 -36.02 29.32 -8.55
CA ASN A 978 -35.41 29.20 -9.89
C ASN A 978 -36.30 28.43 -10.88
N LYS A 979 -37.40 27.86 -10.41
CA LYS A 979 -38.39 27.12 -11.22
C LYS A 979 -39.67 27.96 -11.45
N ARG A 980 -39.64 29.26 -11.12
CA ARG A 980 -40.82 30.17 -11.09
C ARG A 980 -40.55 31.55 -11.65
#